data_AF-A0AAU4ZYZ3-F1
#
_entry.id   AF-A0AAU4ZYZ3-F1
#
_cell.length_a   1.000
_cell.length_b   1.000
_cell.length_c   1.000
_cell.angle_alpha   90.00
_cell.angle_beta   90.00
_cell.angle_gamma   90.00
#
_symmetry.space_group_name_H-M   'P 1'
#
loop_
_entity.id
_entity.type
_entity.pdbx_description
1 polymer ?
#
loop_
_entity_poly.entity_id
_entity_poly.type
_entity_poly.pdbx_seq_one_letter_code
_entity_poly.pdbx_strand_id
1 'polypeptide(L)'
;MPNRLVPHWKAAYARALQQHVLDGSERDVLALILALVAVEDGTAIEDISLWSVRYRLGDPKQLHQKLTALLPGPLNHVATTVADARKESTRIRIDELVDEHGNFIGRADLEDLFAQEIEAVVRDRGAFAAPAPLEGRIWRRWAALQAPHGIPFEDTLTSEELTAHDAMGRDGGYEASGKTVFEHSVQRLIQFLDRLLLPASGAPPLYGEVLVTGGVHEGRSGRLNAVTWSVDDEQRACCEPPASFTISFDDRHGRADIAPADVMPLPQWDRRFAVVHAGQPMPMEWGACVLLASPELDASWQHSLIAELEDGWQQVDRLVVLVPHRSDGQMLSDEQGQWLRGAYAWADEIISTRAPAPAPGALHTPGPVFDLEGASDRLILQVATPDEATRRWAGQRAVPVAQTPADAAAAVLKRLDRGWRRQGGERQVRLPVVRNYGYHQWRDAVRQAGRLLDAATIDWTHANPRHPGEASWWAITAQVRHPDDLVTEELVVGRGDVLSLIAFRRHPVWTDSEVVLLRHPISLGAPPPIAGPTRFPLRLPTADFDSPRHLRGEHQDQGVPALANELGLVVDRARLRSLDNRPESALLAAQRRTCYLELTDDECEDLKARHETCDGTAAAGAMEVHRVADLLSSRLPGDALVDWATLGVIMRAVVPT
;
A
#
# COMPACT_ATOMS: atom_id res chain seq x y z
N MET A 1 -49.10 -20.63 -21.93
CA MET A 1 -48.22 -20.99 -23.06
C MET A 1 -47.12 -21.89 -22.50
N PRO A 2 -46.73 -22.99 -23.18
CA PRO A 2 -45.63 -23.82 -22.70
C PRO A 2 -44.37 -22.95 -22.55
N ASN A 3 -43.70 -23.07 -21.42
CA ASN A 3 -42.52 -22.28 -21.11
C ASN A 3 -41.43 -22.55 -22.15
N ARG A 4 -41.10 -21.50 -22.94
CA ARG A 4 -40.16 -21.58 -24.06
C ARG A 4 -38.73 -21.94 -23.63
N LEU A 5 -38.39 -21.82 -22.35
CA LEU A 5 -37.06 -22.18 -21.84
C LEU A 5 -36.86 -23.70 -21.68
N VAL A 6 -37.94 -24.46 -21.51
CA VAL A 6 -37.90 -25.90 -21.17
C VAL A 6 -37.10 -26.72 -22.19
N PRO A 7 -37.26 -26.56 -23.52
CA PRO A 7 -36.49 -27.32 -24.50
C PRO A 7 -34.97 -27.08 -24.41
N HIS A 8 -34.56 -25.88 -23.99
CA HIS A 8 -33.15 -25.47 -23.96
C HIS A 8 -32.48 -25.71 -22.61
N TRP A 9 -33.26 -25.83 -21.53
CA TRP A 9 -32.74 -25.87 -20.16
C TRP A 9 -31.73 -27.00 -19.91
N LYS A 10 -31.98 -28.22 -20.39
CA LYS A 10 -31.09 -29.36 -20.12
C LYS A 10 -29.70 -29.13 -20.70
N ALA A 11 -29.62 -28.61 -21.92
CA ALA A 11 -28.37 -28.26 -22.58
C ALA A 11 -27.71 -27.05 -21.90
N ALA A 12 -28.48 -26.01 -21.58
CA ALA A 12 -28.00 -24.81 -20.89
C ALA A 12 -27.37 -25.14 -19.53
N TYR A 13 -28.03 -25.98 -18.73
CA TYR A 13 -27.56 -26.40 -17.43
C TYR A 13 -26.32 -27.31 -17.53
N ALA A 14 -26.30 -28.23 -18.50
CA ALA A 14 -25.11 -29.05 -18.76
C ALA A 14 -23.90 -28.19 -19.15
N ARG A 15 -24.09 -27.15 -19.97
CA ARG A 15 -23.03 -26.20 -20.32
C ARG A 15 -22.58 -25.37 -19.11
N ALA A 16 -23.49 -24.91 -18.27
CA ALA A 16 -23.13 -24.20 -17.03
C ALA A 16 -22.33 -25.08 -16.05
N LEU A 17 -22.61 -26.38 -15.98
CA LEU A 17 -21.86 -27.34 -15.14
C LEU A 17 -20.41 -27.55 -15.58
N GLN A 18 -20.07 -27.28 -16.85
CA GLN A 18 -18.69 -27.33 -17.34
C GLN A 18 -17.84 -26.21 -16.73
N GLN A 19 -18.45 -25.16 -16.17
CA GLN A 19 -17.77 -24.10 -15.44
C GLN A 19 -17.60 -24.47 -13.97
N HIS A 20 -16.63 -25.35 -13.69
CA HIS A 20 -16.42 -25.93 -12.35
C HIS A 20 -16.11 -24.90 -11.25
N VAL A 21 -15.60 -23.72 -11.62
CA VAL A 21 -15.27 -22.62 -10.69
C VAL A 21 -16.51 -21.92 -10.13
N LEU A 22 -17.64 -21.97 -10.84
CA LEU A 22 -18.88 -21.31 -10.40
C LEU A 22 -19.55 -22.08 -9.25
N ASP A 23 -20.18 -21.38 -8.32
CA ASP A 23 -21.03 -21.97 -7.28
C ASP A 23 -22.41 -22.39 -7.81
N GLY A 24 -23.23 -23.01 -6.95
CA GLY A 24 -24.54 -23.53 -7.36
C GLY A 24 -25.48 -22.45 -7.92
N SER A 25 -25.52 -21.28 -7.29
CA SER A 25 -26.39 -20.17 -7.68
C SER A 25 -25.89 -19.44 -8.93
N GLU A 26 -24.58 -19.25 -9.08
CA GLU A 26 -23.95 -18.69 -10.28
C GLU A 26 -24.20 -19.59 -11.50
N ARG A 27 -24.07 -20.91 -11.34
CA ARG A 27 -24.40 -21.88 -12.40
C ARG A 27 -25.87 -21.82 -12.80
N ASP A 28 -26.76 -21.68 -11.84
CA ASP A 28 -28.20 -21.55 -12.11
C ASP A 28 -28.53 -20.28 -12.89
N VAL A 29 -27.93 -19.14 -12.50
CA VAL A 29 -28.06 -17.88 -13.25
C VAL A 29 -27.48 -18.01 -14.66
N LEU A 30 -26.28 -18.58 -14.81
CA LEU A 30 -25.67 -18.80 -16.13
C LEU A 30 -26.56 -19.68 -17.03
N ALA A 31 -27.11 -20.78 -16.50
CA ALA A 31 -28.01 -21.66 -17.24
C ALA A 31 -29.31 -20.95 -17.66
N LEU A 32 -29.88 -20.11 -16.80
CA LEU A 32 -31.05 -19.30 -17.13
C LEU A 32 -30.76 -18.30 -18.26
N ILE A 33 -29.59 -17.65 -18.24
CA ILE A 33 -29.18 -16.71 -19.29
C ILE A 33 -28.93 -17.44 -20.61
N LEU A 34 -28.24 -18.58 -20.60
CA LEU A 34 -28.00 -19.40 -21.80
C LEU A 34 -29.33 -19.87 -22.42
N ALA A 35 -30.28 -20.33 -21.61
CA ALA A 35 -31.60 -20.72 -22.10
C ALA A 35 -32.39 -19.52 -22.65
N LEU A 36 -32.31 -18.35 -21.99
CA LEU A 36 -32.93 -17.11 -22.46
C LEU A 36 -32.37 -16.69 -23.82
N VAL A 37 -31.06 -16.67 -23.98
CA VAL A 37 -30.37 -16.31 -25.24
C VAL A 37 -30.76 -17.28 -26.36
N ALA A 38 -30.78 -18.59 -26.10
CA ALA A 38 -31.23 -19.57 -27.10
C ALA A 38 -32.67 -19.32 -27.58
N VAL A 39 -33.56 -18.91 -26.67
CA VAL A 39 -34.96 -18.59 -26.99
C VAL A 39 -35.11 -17.27 -27.74
N GLU A 40 -34.37 -16.22 -27.35
CA GLU A 40 -34.48 -14.89 -27.97
C GLU A 40 -33.78 -14.79 -29.32
N ASP A 41 -32.64 -15.49 -29.47
CA ASP A 41 -31.74 -15.35 -30.62
C ASP A 41 -31.81 -16.57 -31.56
N GLY A 42 -32.51 -17.65 -31.15
CA GLY A 42 -32.64 -18.88 -31.95
C GLY A 42 -31.34 -19.65 -32.12
N THR A 43 -30.36 -19.40 -31.26
CA THR A 43 -29.00 -19.98 -31.31
C THR A 43 -28.92 -21.28 -30.51
N ALA A 44 -28.19 -22.28 -31.02
CA ALA A 44 -27.92 -23.49 -30.28
C ALA A 44 -27.09 -23.18 -29.01
N ILE A 45 -27.30 -23.94 -27.93
CA ILE A 45 -26.69 -23.61 -26.63
C ILE A 45 -25.17 -23.63 -26.71
N GLU A 46 -24.58 -24.52 -27.49
CA GLU A 46 -23.15 -24.66 -27.74
C GLU A 46 -22.53 -23.45 -28.46
N ASP A 47 -23.30 -22.77 -29.31
CA ASP A 47 -22.84 -21.68 -30.16
C ASP A 47 -22.97 -20.30 -29.49
N ILE A 48 -23.67 -20.21 -28.35
CA ILE A 48 -23.82 -18.95 -27.62
C ILE A 48 -22.45 -18.50 -27.10
N SER A 49 -21.99 -17.33 -27.48
CA SER A 49 -20.71 -16.80 -26.98
C SER A 49 -20.83 -16.31 -25.53
N LEU A 50 -19.71 -16.32 -24.79
CA LEU A 50 -19.66 -15.68 -23.46
C LEU A 50 -19.84 -14.15 -23.56
N TRP A 51 -19.51 -13.55 -24.71
CA TRP A 51 -19.76 -12.15 -25.02
C TRP A 51 -21.26 -11.81 -25.02
N SER A 52 -22.09 -12.67 -25.61
CA SER A 52 -23.55 -12.52 -25.60
C SER A 52 -24.13 -12.68 -24.19
N VAL A 53 -23.60 -13.62 -23.39
CA VAL A 53 -23.98 -13.76 -21.97
C VAL A 53 -23.65 -12.49 -21.19
N ARG A 54 -22.44 -11.94 -21.37
CA ARG A 54 -21.99 -10.72 -20.70
C ARG A 54 -22.81 -9.49 -21.10
N TYR A 55 -23.24 -9.40 -22.36
CA TYR A 55 -24.16 -8.36 -22.84
C TYR A 55 -25.49 -8.37 -22.07
N ARG A 56 -26.11 -9.54 -21.88
CA ARG A 56 -27.36 -9.65 -21.09
C ARG A 56 -27.19 -9.25 -19.63
N LEU A 57 -25.99 -9.43 -19.08
CA LEU A 57 -25.65 -9.00 -17.72
C LEU A 57 -25.35 -7.49 -17.61
N GLY A 58 -25.28 -6.77 -18.72
CA GLY A 58 -25.11 -5.31 -18.75
C GLY A 58 -26.29 -4.53 -18.13
N ASP A 59 -27.50 -5.10 -18.19
CA ASP A 59 -28.68 -4.60 -17.49
C ASP A 59 -29.35 -5.70 -16.65
N PRO A 60 -28.88 -5.91 -15.40
CA PRO A 60 -29.44 -6.92 -14.50
C PRO A 60 -30.94 -6.76 -14.24
N LYS A 61 -31.47 -5.52 -14.27
CA LYS A 61 -32.89 -5.25 -14.01
C LYS A 61 -33.74 -5.72 -15.18
N GLN A 62 -33.33 -5.39 -16.41
CA GLN A 62 -34.02 -5.87 -17.61
C GLN A 62 -33.92 -7.40 -17.73
N LEU A 63 -32.75 -7.98 -17.45
CA LEU A 63 -32.56 -9.43 -17.41
C LEU A 63 -33.54 -10.09 -16.41
N HIS A 64 -33.62 -9.55 -15.19
CA HIS A 64 -34.54 -10.03 -14.18
C HIS A 64 -36.00 -9.96 -14.65
N GLN A 65 -36.43 -8.84 -15.22
CA GLN A 65 -37.79 -8.67 -15.75
C GLN A 65 -38.12 -9.69 -16.84
N LYS A 66 -37.19 -9.93 -17.78
CA LYS A 66 -37.35 -10.94 -18.83
C LYS A 66 -37.48 -12.34 -18.26
N LEU A 67 -36.62 -12.70 -17.30
CA LEU A 67 -36.68 -14.00 -16.64
C LEU A 67 -38.00 -14.16 -15.86
N THR A 68 -38.45 -13.14 -15.13
CA THR A 68 -39.76 -13.13 -14.46
C THR A 68 -40.92 -13.28 -15.44
N ALA A 69 -40.86 -12.65 -16.61
CA ALA A 69 -41.92 -12.78 -17.62
C ALA A 69 -41.99 -14.20 -18.23
N LEU A 70 -40.84 -14.87 -18.39
CA LEU A 70 -40.77 -16.25 -18.87
C LEU A 70 -41.04 -17.28 -17.77
N LEU A 71 -40.82 -16.90 -16.51
CA LEU A 71 -40.98 -17.71 -15.32
C LEU A 71 -41.91 -16.99 -14.32
N PRO A 72 -43.19 -16.71 -14.66
CA PRO A 72 -44.10 -15.86 -13.87
C PRO A 72 -44.52 -16.45 -12.51
N GLY A 73 -43.82 -17.47 -12.03
CA GLY A 73 -44.23 -18.26 -10.88
C GLY A 73 -45.11 -19.45 -11.29
N PRO A 74 -45.53 -20.29 -10.34
CA PRO A 74 -46.65 -21.17 -10.58
C PRO A 74 -47.82 -20.22 -10.86
N LEU A 75 -48.37 -20.26 -12.07
CA LEU A 75 -49.66 -19.62 -12.33
C LEU A 75 -50.59 -20.07 -11.19
N ASN A 76 -51.35 -19.13 -10.60
CA ASN A 76 -52.37 -19.37 -9.57
C ASN A 76 -53.47 -20.40 -10.00
N HIS A 77 -53.25 -21.16 -11.07
CA HIS A 77 -54.19 -22.03 -11.75
C HIS A 77 -53.76 -23.50 -11.87
N VAL A 78 -52.64 -23.95 -11.29
CA VAL A 78 -52.37 -25.41 -11.18
C VAL A 78 -51.83 -25.75 -9.79
N ALA A 79 -52.69 -26.43 -9.02
CA ALA A 79 -52.56 -26.95 -7.66
C ALA A 79 -52.61 -25.90 -6.52
N THR A 80 -53.83 -25.47 -6.17
CA THR A 80 -54.09 -24.72 -4.92
C THR A 80 -54.09 -25.61 -3.67
N THR A 81 -53.82 -26.91 -3.78
CA THR A 81 -53.55 -27.75 -2.62
C THR A 81 -52.42 -28.75 -2.85
N VAL A 82 -51.67 -29.06 -1.80
CA VAL A 82 -50.69 -30.16 -1.73
C VAL A 82 -51.31 -31.50 -2.19
N ALA A 83 -52.63 -31.66 -2.07
CA ALA A 83 -53.35 -32.83 -2.51
C ALA A 83 -53.42 -32.97 -4.05
N ASP A 84 -53.51 -31.87 -4.79
CA ASP A 84 -53.61 -31.90 -6.25
C ASP A 84 -52.25 -32.21 -6.89
N ALA A 85 -51.16 -31.64 -6.35
CA ALA A 85 -49.79 -31.99 -6.75
C ALA A 85 -49.47 -33.47 -6.43
N ARG A 86 -50.01 -34.01 -5.32
CA ARG A 86 -49.89 -35.43 -4.95
C ARG A 86 -50.65 -36.32 -5.93
N LYS A 87 -51.83 -35.91 -6.37
CA LYS A 87 -52.68 -36.68 -7.30
C LYS A 87 -52.05 -36.79 -8.69
N GLU A 88 -51.52 -35.68 -9.21
CA GLU A 88 -50.86 -35.65 -10.52
C GLU A 88 -49.52 -36.42 -10.51
N SER A 89 -48.75 -36.28 -9.44
CA SER A 89 -47.51 -37.05 -9.24
C SER A 89 -47.75 -38.56 -9.16
N THR A 90 -48.85 -38.96 -8.53
CA THR A 90 -49.23 -40.38 -8.43
C THR A 90 -49.66 -40.91 -9.80
N ARG A 91 -50.43 -40.12 -10.58
CA ARG A 91 -50.86 -40.50 -11.93
C ARG A 91 -49.67 -40.73 -12.88
N ILE A 92 -48.69 -39.81 -12.90
CA ILE A 92 -47.51 -39.91 -13.78
C ILE A 92 -46.68 -41.16 -13.47
N ARG A 93 -46.49 -41.50 -12.18
CA ARG A 93 -45.73 -42.71 -11.82
C ARG A 93 -46.50 -43.99 -12.13
N ILE A 94 -47.82 -43.97 -12.00
CA ILE A 94 -48.69 -45.08 -12.45
C ILE A 94 -48.53 -45.29 -13.96
N ASP A 95 -48.54 -44.21 -14.75
CA ASP A 95 -48.37 -44.28 -16.21
C ASP A 95 -46.98 -44.84 -16.59
N GLU A 96 -45.90 -44.41 -15.93
CA GLU A 96 -44.54 -44.95 -16.16
C GLU A 96 -44.43 -46.44 -15.83
N LEU A 97 -45.03 -46.88 -14.72
CA LEU A 97 -45.02 -48.29 -14.33
C LEU A 97 -45.88 -49.15 -15.29
N VAL A 98 -46.98 -48.60 -15.82
CA VAL A 98 -47.79 -49.24 -16.87
C VAL A 98 -47.01 -49.37 -18.18
N ASP A 99 -46.20 -48.37 -18.54
CA ASP A 99 -45.33 -48.43 -19.71
C ASP A 99 -44.18 -49.43 -19.52
N GLU A 100 -43.59 -49.51 -18.31
CA GLU A 100 -42.47 -50.42 -18.01
C GLU A 100 -42.89 -51.89 -17.93
N HIS A 101 -44.11 -52.18 -17.47
CA HIS A 101 -44.53 -53.56 -17.17
C HIS A 101 -45.81 -54.02 -17.89
N GLY A 102 -46.43 -53.15 -18.70
CA GLY A 102 -47.67 -53.43 -19.43
C GLY A 102 -48.94 -53.29 -18.59
N ASN A 103 -50.11 -53.24 -19.26
CA ASN A 103 -51.40 -52.97 -18.62
C ASN A 103 -51.77 -54.07 -17.59
N PHE A 104 -51.95 -53.67 -16.32
CA PHE A 104 -52.01 -54.57 -15.16
C PHE A 104 -53.40 -55.14 -14.84
N ILE A 105 -54.45 -54.73 -15.54
CA ILE A 105 -55.83 -55.10 -15.20
C ILE A 105 -56.01 -56.63 -15.35
N GLY A 106 -56.13 -57.33 -14.21
CA GLY A 106 -56.45 -58.76 -14.13
C GLY A 106 -55.32 -59.71 -13.66
N ARG A 107 -54.19 -59.19 -13.17
CA ARG A 107 -53.09 -60.00 -12.61
C ARG A 107 -52.85 -59.71 -11.12
N ALA A 108 -53.36 -60.58 -10.25
CA ALA A 108 -53.33 -60.43 -8.80
C ALA A 108 -51.91 -60.37 -8.18
N ASP A 109 -50.91 -60.95 -8.85
CA ASP A 109 -49.52 -60.96 -8.41
C ASP A 109 -48.79 -59.61 -8.60
N LEU A 110 -49.25 -58.77 -9.53
CA LEU A 110 -48.68 -57.45 -9.78
C LEU A 110 -49.39 -56.34 -9.01
N GLU A 111 -50.68 -56.52 -8.68
CA GLU A 111 -51.43 -55.54 -7.86
C GLU A 111 -50.85 -55.41 -6.44
N ASP A 112 -50.42 -56.51 -5.83
CA ASP A 112 -49.78 -56.50 -4.51
C ASP A 112 -48.37 -55.88 -4.53
N LEU A 113 -47.60 -56.13 -5.59
CA LEU A 113 -46.28 -55.53 -5.79
C LEU A 113 -46.40 -54.00 -5.97
N PHE A 114 -47.41 -53.57 -6.73
CA PHE A 114 -47.71 -52.17 -7.00
C PHE A 114 -48.17 -51.41 -5.75
N ALA A 115 -49.04 -52.04 -4.94
CA ALA A 115 -49.47 -51.48 -3.67
C ALA A 115 -48.30 -51.32 -2.69
N GLN A 116 -47.39 -52.28 -2.64
CA GLN A 116 -46.20 -52.23 -1.79
C GLN A 116 -45.17 -51.18 -2.25
N GLU A 117 -44.95 -51.00 -3.55
CA GLU A 117 -44.07 -49.94 -4.07
C GLU A 117 -44.63 -48.54 -3.81
N ILE A 118 -45.95 -48.34 -3.97
CA ILE A 118 -46.60 -47.06 -3.63
C ILE A 118 -46.45 -46.76 -2.14
N GLU A 119 -46.63 -47.77 -1.27
CA GLU A 119 -46.49 -47.60 0.17
C GLU A 119 -45.04 -47.31 0.59
N ALA A 120 -44.06 -47.96 -0.05
CA ALA A 120 -42.63 -47.72 0.20
C ALA A 120 -42.21 -46.30 -0.23
N VAL A 121 -42.69 -45.82 -1.38
CA VAL A 121 -42.43 -44.46 -1.88
C VAL A 121 -43.04 -43.39 -0.96
N VAL A 122 -44.20 -43.66 -0.35
CA VAL A 122 -44.87 -42.76 0.59
C VAL A 122 -44.18 -42.73 1.97
N ARG A 123 -43.55 -43.84 2.38
CA ARG A 123 -42.98 -44.00 3.72
C ARG A 123 -41.54 -43.48 3.84
N ASP A 124 -40.76 -43.53 2.76
CA ASP A 124 -39.31 -43.21 2.78
C ASP A 124 -39.00 -41.73 2.45
N ARG A 125 -39.98 -40.93 2.02
CA ARG A 125 -39.78 -39.54 1.60
C ARG A 125 -40.80 -38.59 2.23
N GLY A 126 -40.35 -37.79 3.21
CA GLY A 126 -41.05 -36.59 3.64
C GLY A 126 -41.43 -35.70 2.44
N ALA A 127 -42.53 -34.96 2.56
CA ALA A 127 -43.25 -34.28 1.47
C ALA A 127 -42.35 -33.59 0.44
N PHE A 128 -41.96 -34.29 -0.64
CA PHE A 128 -41.62 -33.80 -1.99
C PHE A 128 -40.96 -34.96 -2.78
N ALA A 129 -41.72 -35.74 -3.56
CA ALA A 129 -41.10 -36.72 -4.47
C ALA A 129 -41.96 -37.12 -5.68
N ALA A 130 -41.95 -36.27 -6.69
CA ALA A 130 -41.56 -36.67 -8.05
C ALA A 130 -40.49 -35.67 -8.51
N PRO A 131 -39.60 -36.00 -9.46
CA PRO A 131 -38.93 -34.94 -10.20
C PRO A 131 -40.05 -34.08 -10.77
N ALA A 132 -40.13 -32.81 -10.36
CA ALA A 132 -41.04 -31.90 -11.02
C ALA A 132 -40.75 -32.02 -12.53
N PRO A 133 -41.77 -31.97 -13.42
CA PRO A 133 -41.51 -31.82 -14.86
C PRO A 133 -40.44 -30.75 -15.03
N LEU A 134 -39.57 -30.85 -16.03
CA LEU A 134 -38.37 -30.01 -16.16
C LEU A 134 -38.65 -28.52 -15.85
N GLU A 135 -39.81 -28.03 -16.26
CA GLU A 135 -40.43 -26.75 -15.89
C GLU A 135 -40.45 -26.42 -14.37
N GLY A 136 -40.90 -27.34 -13.51
CA GLY A 136 -40.90 -27.15 -12.06
C GLY A 136 -39.50 -27.19 -11.42
N ARG A 137 -38.50 -27.82 -12.04
CA ARG A 137 -37.09 -27.71 -11.58
C ARG A 137 -36.52 -26.32 -11.87
N ILE A 138 -36.79 -25.79 -13.07
CA ILE A 138 -36.40 -24.43 -13.45
C ILE A 138 -37.04 -23.43 -12.49
N TRP A 139 -38.34 -23.60 -12.21
CA TRP A 139 -39.07 -22.73 -11.31
C TRP A 139 -38.51 -22.73 -9.88
N ARG A 140 -38.24 -23.90 -9.29
CA ARG A 140 -37.66 -23.97 -7.93
C ARG A 140 -36.33 -23.25 -7.83
N ARG A 141 -35.47 -23.37 -8.85
CA ARG A 141 -34.19 -22.66 -8.90
C ARG A 141 -34.38 -21.16 -9.03
N TRP A 142 -35.28 -20.72 -9.92
CA TRP A 142 -35.62 -19.31 -10.04
C TRP A 142 -36.17 -18.73 -8.74
N ALA A 143 -37.10 -19.43 -8.08
CA ALA A 143 -37.65 -19.03 -6.79
C ALA A 143 -36.58 -18.96 -5.69
N ALA A 144 -35.63 -19.90 -5.66
CA ALA A 144 -34.51 -19.85 -4.72
C ALA A 144 -33.61 -18.62 -4.96
N LEU A 145 -33.39 -18.22 -6.21
CA LEU A 145 -32.63 -17.01 -6.56
C LEU A 145 -33.33 -15.71 -6.12
N GLN A 146 -34.65 -15.72 -5.92
CA GLN A 146 -35.40 -14.56 -5.40
C GLN A 146 -35.29 -14.38 -3.89
N ALA A 147 -34.71 -15.35 -3.18
CA ALA A 147 -34.55 -15.24 -1.73
C ALA A 147 -33.63 -14.06 -1.37
N PRO A 148 -33.86 -13.38 -0.23
CA PRO A 148 -32.93 -12.36 0.26
C PRO A 148 -31.56 -12.98 0.53
N HIS A 149 -30.51 -12.28 0.12
CA HIS A 149 -29.12 -12.67 0.36
C HIS A 149 -28.63 -12.09 1.70
N GLY A 150 -28.24 -12.97 2.62
CA GLY A 150 -27.60 -12.58 3.87
C GLY A 150 -26.07 -12.49 3.75
N ILE A 151 -25.45 -11.56 4.46
CA ILE A 151 -23.98 -11.51 4.67
C ILE A 151 -23.71 -12.10 6.07
N PRO A 152 -22.83 -13.12 6.19
CA PRO A 152 -22.33 -13.54 7.51
C PRO A 152 -21.53 -12.39 8.16
N PHE A 153 -21.62 -12.21 9.47
CA PHE A 153 -20.79 -11.23 10.19
C PHE A 153 -19.29 -11.40 9.89
N GLU A 154 -18.64 -10.38 9.32
CA GLU A 154 -17.33 -10.50 8.65
C GLU A 154 -16.08 -10.37 9.55
N ASP A 155 -16.20 -10.32 10.89
CA ASP A 155 -15.05 -9.94 11.73
C ASP A 155 -14.33 -11.05 12.51
N THR A 156 -14.59 -12.36 12.30
CA THR A 156 -13.88 -13.38 13.12
C THR A 156 -13.52 -14.76 12.54
N LEU A 157 -13.48 -15.05 11.22
CA LEU A 157 -13.00 -16.41 10.82
C LEU A 157 -12.10 -16.45 9.59
N THR A 158 -10.97 -17.16 9.74
CA THR A 158 -10.06 -17.57 8.66
C THR A 158 -10.58 -18.80 7.91
N SER A 159 -10.13 -18.94 6.66
CA SER A 159 -10.71 -19.78 5.59
C SER A 159 -10.85 -21.29 5.82
N GLU A 160 -10.40 -21.86 6.94
CA GLU A 160 -10.54 -23.30 7.23
C GLU A 160 -11.81 -23.66 8.01
N GLU A 161 -12.52 -22.71 8.63
CA GLU A 161 -13.65 -23.01 9.53
C GLU A 161 -15.04 -23.05 8.85
N LEU A 162 -15.13 -22.74 7.56
CA LEU A 162 -16.41 -22.65 6.82
C LEU A 162 -17.00 -24.00 6.41
N THR A 163 -16.26 -25.11 6.49
CA THR A 163 -16.80 -26.45 6.13
C THR A 163 -17.60 -27.13 7.25
N ALA A 164 -17.69 -26.55 8.45
CA ALA A 164 -18.45 -27.11 9.56
C ALA A 164 -19.82 -26.44 9.80
N HIS A 165 -20.14 -25.35 9.09
CA HIS A 165 -21.25 -24.46 9.48
C HIS A 165 -22.65 -24.77 8.90
N ASP A 166 -22.79 -25.84 8.11
CA ASP A 166 -24.10 -26.29 7.59
C ASP A 166 -24.83 -27.30 8.50
N ALA A 167 -24.27 -27.67 9.66
CA ALA A 167 -24.80 -28.77 10.47
C ALA A 167 -25.65 -28.39 11.69
N MET A 168 -25.63 -27.16 12.22
CA MET A 168 -26.50 -26.82 13.37
C MET A 168 -26.95 -25.36 13.35
N GLY A 169 -28.27 -25.16 13.16
CA GLY A 169 -28.90 -23.88 13.36
C GLY A 169 -28.79 -23.40 14.82
N ARG A 170 -28.29 -22.19 15.01
CA ARG A 170 -28.72 -21.17 16.00
C ARG A 170 -27.78 -19.95 15.92
N ASP A 171 -28.38 -18.77 15.85
CA ASP A 171 -27.88 -17.46 16.33
C ASP A 171 -26.53 -16.92 15.81
N GLY A 172 -26.13 -17.26 14.58
CA GLY A 172 -25.11 -16.49 13.85
C GLY A 172 -25.74 -15.32 13.10
N GLY A 173 -25.42 -14.09 13.50
CA GLY A 173 -25.95 -12.86 12.90
C GLY A 173 -25.72 -12.81 11.39
N TYR A 174 -26.81 -12.73 10.63
CA TYR A 174 -26.81 -12.46 9.20
C TYR A 174 -27.41 -11.07 9.00
N GLU A 175 -26.64 -10.12 8.48
CA GLU A 175 -27.22 -8.86 8.01
C GLU A 175 -27.71 -9.03 6.58
N ALA A 176 -28.96 -8.63 6.33
CA ALA A 176 -29.51 -8.64 4.99
C ALA A 176 -28.75 -7.60 4.14
N SER A 177 -28.08 -8.04 3.07
CA SER A 177 -27.37 -7.16 2.14
C SER A 177 -28.27 -6.17 1.40
N GLY A 178 -29.59 -6.27 1.58
CA GLY A 178 -30.61 -5.59 0.79
C GLY A 178 -30.76 -6.15 -0.63
N LYS A 179 -29.95 -7.15 -1.04
CA LYS A 179 -29.97 -7.78 -2.36
C LYS A 179 -30.59 -9.18 -2.31
N THR A 180 -31.09 -9.65 -3.44
CA THR A 180 -31.48 -11.04 -3.65
C THR A 180 -30.28 -11.93 -3.97
N VAL A 181 -30.42 -13.26 -3.81
CA VAL A 181 -29.40 -14.23 -4.24
C VAL A 181 -29.11 -14.09 -5.74
N PHE A 182 -30.12 -13.77 -6.55
CA PHE A 182 -29.99 -13.46 -7.98
C PHE A 182 -29.02 -12.29 -8.22
N GLU A 183 -29.25 -11.15 -7.57
CA GLU A 183 -28.42 -9.94 -7.77
C GLU A 183 -26.97 -10.18 -7.32
N HIS A 184 -26.77 -10.87 -6.20
CA HIS A 184 -25.43 -11.25 -5.76
C HIS A 184 -24.73 -12.19 -6.76
N SER A 185 -25.44 -13.23 -7.23
CA SER A 185 -24.93 -14.20 -8.20
C SER A 185 -24.62 -13.55 -9.55
N VAL A 186 -25.46 -12.60 -10.00
CA VAL A 186 -25.21 -11.80 -11.20
C VAL A 186 -23.93 -10.99 -11.05
N GLN A 187 -23.71 -10.33 -9.91
CA GLN A 187 -22.49 -9.55 -9.68
C GLN A 187 -21.23 -10.42 -9.73
N ARG A 188 -21.27 -11.60 -9.10
CA ARG A 188 -20.13 -12.54 -9.15
C ARG A 188 -19.93 -13.15 -10.53
N LEU A 189 -21.02 -13.47 -11.25
CA LEU A 189 -20.94 -13.96 -12.63
C LEU A 189 -20.37 -12.91 -13.59
N ILE A 190 -20.70 -11.63 -13.41
CA ILE A 190 -20.08 -10.52 -14.16
C ILE A 190 -18.56 -10.53 -13.93
N GLN A 191 -18.10 -10.57 -12.68
CA GLN A 191 -16.67 -10.60 -12.35
C GLN A 191 -15.98 -11.84 -12.93
N PHE A 192 -16.63 -13.00 -12.88
CA PHE A 192 -16.11 -14.24 -13.47
C PHE A 192 -15.94 -14.11 -14.98
N LEU A 193 -16.97 -13.60 -15.69
CA LEU A 193 -16.90 -13.42 -17.14
C LEU A 193 -15.85 -12.36 -17.51
N ASP A 194 -15.78 -11.24 -16.79
CA ASP A 194 -14.79 -10.19 -17.05
C ASP A 194 -13.34 -10.72 -16.89
N ARG A 195 -13.09 -11.61 -15.91
CA ARG A 195 -11.78 -12.31 -15.77
C ARG A 195 -11.42 -13.18 -16.98
N LEU A 196 -12.40 -13.75 -17.66
CA LEU A 196 -12.18 -14.58 -18.85
C LEU A 196 -12.06 -13.74 -20.13
N LEU A 197 -12.92 -12.71 -20.26
CA LEU A 197 -13.04 -11.92 -21.48
C LEU A 197 -11.92 -10.88 -21.62
N LEU A 198 -11.44 -10.27 -20.52
CA LEU A 198 -10.38 -9.26 -20.58
C LEU A 198 -9.08 -9.78 -21.20
N PRO A 199 -8.49 -10.92 -20.76
CA PRO A 199 -7.30 -11.46 -21.41
C PRO A 199 -7.56 -11.88 -22.86
N ALA A 200 -8.76 -12.38 -23.16
CA ALA A 200 -9.15 -12.80 -24.51
C ALA A 200 -9.17 -11.61 -25.49
N SER A 201 -9.54 -10.42 -25.02
CA SER A 201 -9.53 -9.18 -25.80
C SER A 201 -8.18 -8.45 -25.80
N GLY A 202 -7.12 -9.06 -25.24
CA GLY A 202 -5.80 -8.42 -25.08
C GLY A 202 -5.74 -7.32 -24.03
N ALA A 203 -6.76 -7.17 -23.18
CA ALA A 203 -6.81 -6.19 -22.10
C ALA A 203 -6.11 -6.70 -20.82
N PRO A 204 -5.70 -5.80 -19.89
CA PRO A 204 -5.17 -6.20 -18.59
C PRO A 204 -6.14 -7.10 -17.83
N PRO A 205 -5.67 -8.12 -17.09
CA PRO A 205 -6.55 -8.99 -16.32
C PRO A 205 -7.24 -8.21 -15.19
N LEU A 206 -8.48 -8.60 -14.86
CA LEU A 206 -9.19 -8.03 -13.72
C LEU A 206 -8.36 -8.23 -12.44
N TYR A 207 -8.27 -7.18 -11.62
CA TYR A 207 -7.39 -7.07 -10.46
C TYR A 207 -5.89 -7.01 -10.74
N GLY A 208 -5.50 -6.94 -12.01
CA GLY A 208 -4.13 -6.62 -12.42
C GLY A 208 -3.74 -5.19 -12.04
N GLU A 209 -2.46 -5.01 -11.75
CA GLU A 209 -1.86 -3.68 -11.61
C GLU A 209 -1.71 -3.05 -12.99
N VAL A 210 -2.01 -1.76 -13.08
CA VAL A 210 -1.98 -0.99 -14.32
C VAL A 210 -1.40 0.40 -14.06
N LEU A 211 -0.78 0.98 -15.08
CA LEU A 211 -0.35 2.37 -15.14
C LEU A 211 -1.25 3.13 -16.10
N VAL A 212 -1.73 4.29 -15.68
CA VAL A 212 -2.46 5.21 -16.57
C VAL A 212 -1.45 6.05 -17.33
N THR A 213 -1.53 6.03 -18.66
CA THR A 213 -0.57 6.67 -19.57
C THR A 213 -1.13 7.92 -20.25
N GLY A 214 -2.35 8.34 -19.90
CA GLY A 214 -2.97 9.53 -20.50
C GLY A 214 -4.05 10.18 -19.61
N GLY A 215 -4.40 11.41 -19.96
CA GLY A 215 -5.45 12.18 -19.29
C GLY A 215 -5.03 12.75 -17.93
N VAL A 216 -6.02 13.16 -17.12
CA VAL A 216 -5.80 13.80 -15.80
C VAL A 216 -5.17 12.87 -14.75
N HIS A 217 -5.08 11.57 -15.06
CA HIS A 217 -4.53 10.56 -14.18
C HIS A 217 -3.25 9.93 -14.76
N GLU A 218 -2.67 10.51 -15.81
CA GLU A 218 -1.39 10.09 -16.38
C GLU A 218 -0.30 9.97 -15.29
N GLY A 219 0.47 8.88 -15.33
CA GLY A 219 1.51 8.56 -14.36
C GLY A 219 1.03 7.87 -13.08
N ARG A 220 -0.29 7.82 -12.83
CA ARG A 220 -0.86 7.12 -11.67
C ARG A 220 -0.99 5.63 -11.94
N SER A 221 -0.73 4.83 -10.92
CA SER A 221 -0.98 3.39 -10.95
C SER A 221 -2.18 3.03 -10.09
N GLY A 222 -2.78 1.90 -10.41
CA GLY A 222 -3.78 1.31 -9.56
C GLY A 222 -4.12 -0.11 -9.96
N ARG A 223 -5.19 -0.61 -9.36
CA ARG A 223 -5.74 -1.92 -9.65
C ARG A 223 -6.98 -1.80 -10.51
N LEU A 224 -7.01 -2.55 -11.63
CA LEU A 224 -8.20 -2.68 -12.47
C LEU A 224 -9.30 -3.41 -11.69
N ASN A 225 -10.37 -2.73 -11.29
CA ASN A 225 -11.39 -3.32 -10.42
C ASN A 225 -12.70 -3.64 -11.14
N ALA A 226 -12.99 -2.94 -12.24
CA ALA A 226 -14.14 -3.24 -13.08
C ALA A 226 -13.87 -2.80 -14.53
N VAL A 227 -14.70 -3.31 -15.44
CA VAL A 227 -14.67 -2.97 -16.85
C VAL A 227 -16.09 -2.63 -17.31
N THR A 228 -16.20 -1.56 -18.09
CA THR A 228 -17.41 -1.26 -18.86
C THR A 228 -17.15 -1.67 -20.29
N TRP A 229 -17.96 -2.61 -20.81
CA TRP A 229 -17.87 -3.05 -22.19
C TRP A 229 -18.75 -2.18 -23.08
N SER A 230 -18.25 -1.85 -24.27
CA SER A 230 -19.11 -1.35 -25.35
C SER A 230 -20.10 -2.45 -25.75
N VAL A 231 -21.28 -2.08 -26.22
CA VAL A 231 -22.32 -3.03 -26.63
C VAL A 231 -22.71 -2.80 -28.09
N ASP A 232 -22.92 -3.90 -28.81
CA ASP A 232 -23.54 -3.92 -30.13
C ASP A 232 -24.92 -4.54 -29.98
N ASP A 233 -25.97 -3.70 -30.04
CA ASP A 233 -27.35 -4.14 -29.89
C ASP A 233 -27.86 -4.95 -31.10
N GLU A 234 -27.24 -4.79 -32.28
CA GLU A 234 -27.58 -5.58 -33.47
C GLU A 234 -27.09 -7.02 -33.32
N GLN A 235 -25.83 -7.18 -32.87
CA GLN A 235 -25.24 -8.49 -32.59
C GLN A 235 -25.59 -9.05 -31.21
N ARG A 236 -26.20 -8.22 -30.34
CA ARG A 236 -26.53 -8.54 -28.94
C ARG A 236 -25.33 -9.10 -28.18
N ALA A 237 -24.18 -8.46 -28.37
CA ALA A 237 -22.90 -8.88 -27.83
C ALA A 237 -22.09 -7.66 -27.33
N CYS A 238 -21.19 -7.90 -26.39
CA CYS A 238 -20.19 -6.91 -26.01
C CYS A 238 -19.10 -6.83 -27.09
N CYS A 239 -18.58 -5.62 -27.34
CA CYS A 239 -17.54 -5.37 -28.35
C CYS A 239 -16.14 -5.29 -27.73
N GLU A 240 -15.14 -5.57 -28.57
CA GLU A 240 -13.74 -5.27 -28.30
C GLU A 240 -13.31 -3.99 -29.03
N PRO A 241 -12.48 -3.12 -28.43
CA PRO A 241 -12.04 -3.15 -27.03
C PRO A 241 -13.15 -2.71 -26.04
N PRO A 242 -12.96 -2.89 -24.72
CA PRO A 242 -13.83 -2.30 -23.70
C PRO A 242 -14.10 -0.80 -23.91
N ALA A 243 -15.18 -0.27 -23.33
CA ALA A 243 -15.45 1.17 -23.34
C ALA A 243 -14.56 1.91 -22.34
N SER A 244 -14.41 1.37 -21.13
CA SER A 244 -13.60 1.95 -20.07
C SER A 244 -13.19 0.94 -18.99
N PHE A 245 -12.16 1.31 -18.24
CA PHE A 245 -11.63 0.57 -17.10
C PHE A 245 -11.82 1.37 -15.82
N THR A 246 -12.48 0.79 -14.82
CA THR A 246 -12.56 1.40 -13.49
C THR A 246 -11.32 1.00 -12.69
N ILE A 247 -10.41 1.96 -12.48
CA ILE A 247 -9.16 1.77 -11.75
C ILE A 247 -9.30 2.36 -10.35
N SER A 248 -8.85 1.63 -9.32
CA SER A 248 -8.64 2.20 -7.99
C SER A 248 -7.16 2.45 -7.78
N PHE A 249 -6.80 3.71 -7.54
CA PHE A 249 -5.42 4.15 -7.44
C PHE A 249 -4.81 3.83 -6.05
N ASP A 250 -3.50 3.59 -6.04
CA ASP A 250 -2.75 3.14 -4.85
C ASP A 250 -2.58 4.25 -3.79
N ASP A 251 -2.73 5.51 -4.19
CA ASP A 251 -2.58 6.68 -3.33
C ASP A 251 -3.73 6.89 -2.32
N ARG A 252 -4.70 5.95 -2.31
CA ARG A 252 -5.97 5.98 -1.57
C ARG A 252 -6.83 7.19 -1.98
N HIS A 253 -8.14 6.97 -2.10
CA HIS A 253 -9.19 7.97 -2.37
C HIS A 253 -9.54 8.27 -3.83
N GLY A 254 -8.88 7.66 -4.83
CA GLY A 254 -9.25 7.80 -6.23
C GLY A 254 -9.86 6.53 -6.85
N ARG A 255 -11.04 6.65 -7.46
CA ARG A 255 -11.52 5.73 -8.51
C ARG A 255 -11.81 6.54 -9.75
N ALA A 256 -11.38 6.06 -10.90
CA ALA A 256 -11.68 6.70 -12.17
C ALA A 256 -11.94 5.67 -13.26
N ASP A 257 -12.80 6.04 -14.20
CA ASP A 257 -12.98 5.31 -15.43
C ASP A 257 -11.99 5.85 -16.46
N ILE A 258 -11.09 4.98 -16.91
CA ILE A 258 -9.99 5.31 -17.83
C ILE A 258 -10.24 4.63 -19.17
N ALA A 259 -9.98 5.34 -20.27
CA ALA A 259 -10.09 4.75 -21.59
C ALA A 259 -9.03 3.65 -21.78
N PRO A 260 -9.33 2.53 -22.46
CA PRO A 260 -8.37 1.44 -22.60
C PRO A 260 -7.05 1.82 -23.26
N ALA A 261 -7.06 2.80 -24.16
CA ALA A 261 -5.86 3.31 -24.82
C ALA A 261 -4.90 4.03 -23.86
N ASP A 262 -5.40 4.47 -22.70
CA ASP A 262 -4.64 5.20 -21.69
C ASP A 262 -4.23 4.27 -20.52
N VAL A 263 -4.29 2.95 -20.70
CA VAL A 263 -3.96 1.97 -19.65
C VAL A 263 -2.92 0.98 -20.15
N MET A 264 -1.80 0.91 -19.43
CA MET A 264 -0.74 -0.04 -19.66
C MET A 264 -0.74 -1.10 -18.54
N PRO A 265 -0.79 -2.40 -18.84
CA PRO A 265 -0.65 -3.44 -17.83
C PRO A 265 0.75 -3.39 -17.19
N LEU A 266 0.80 -3.51 -15.87
CA LEU A 266 2.05 -3.65 -15.14
C LEU A 266 2.40 -5.14 -14.96
N PRO A 267 3.69 -5.50 -14.97
CA PRO A 267 4.12 -6.85 -14.63
C PRO A 267 3.62 -7.27 -13.25
N GLN A 268 3.29 -8.55 -13.09
CA GLN A 268 3.10 -9.11 -11.74
C GLN A 268 4.47 -9.28 -11.10
N TRP A 269 4.82 -8.38 -10.19
CA TRP A 269 6.04 -8.48 -9.41
C TRP A 269 5.84 -9.38 -8.19
N ASP A 270 6.87 -10.13 -7.80
CA ASP A 270 6.87 -10.82 -6.51
C ASP A 270 6.77 -9.78 -5.39
N ARG A 271 5.97 -10.08 -4.37
CA ARG A 271 5.71 -9.20 -3.23
C ARG A 271 6.97 -8.88 -2.43
N ARG A 272 7.98 -9.74 -2.42
CA ARG A 272 9.22 -9.57 -1.67
C ARG A 272 10.40 -9.12 -2.51
N PHE A 273 10.45 -9.46 -3.79
CA PHE A 273 11.60 -9.20 -4.63
C PHE A 273 11.19 -8.86 -6.07
N ALA A 274 11.85 -7.89 -6.70
CA ALA A 274 11.58 -7.57 -8.10
C ALA A 274 12.85 -7.11 -8.81
N VAL A 275 13.12 -7.67 -9.99
CA VAL A 275 14.15 -7.19 -10.90
C VAL A 275 13.49 -6.33 -11.97
N VAL A 276 14.00 -5.13 -12.19
CA VAL A 276 13.48 -4.18 -13.18
C VAL A 276 14.59 -3.76 -14.12
N HIS A 277 14.42 -4.10 -15.39
CA HIS A 277 15.34 -3.73 -16.46
C HIS A 277 15.05 -2.34 -17.00
N ALA A 278 16.05 -1.71 -17.60
CA ALA A 278 15.90 -0.38 -18.18
C ALA A 278 14.76 -0.32 -19.21
N GLY A 279 13.87 0.66 -19.05
CA GLY A 279 12.68 0.83 -19.88
C GLY A 279 11.45 0.05 -19.42
N GLN A 280 11.59 -0.84 -18.43
CA GLN A 280 10.42 -1.45 -17.77
C GLN A 280 9.82 -0.47 -16.75
N PRO A 281 8.49 -0.52 -16.55
CA PRO A 281 7.85 0.23 -15.47
C PRO A 281 8.40 -0.23 -14.12
N MET A 282 8.53 0.69 -13.17
CA MET A 282 9.01 0.37 -11.83
C MET A 282 7.85 -0.01 -10.89
N PRO A 283 8.03 -0.99 -9.99
CA PRO A 283 7.08 -1.35 -8.94
C PRO A 283 6.54 -0.17 -8.16
N MET A 284 5.23 -0.11 -7.92
CA MET A 284 4.60 1.09 -7.33
C MET A 284 4.73 1.20 -5.81
N GLU A 285 5.25 0.14 -5.19
CA GLU A 285 5.69 0.12 -3.81
C GLU A 285 6.98 -0.69 -3.66
N TRP A 286 7.84 -0.25 -2.73
CA TRP A 286 8.99 -1.02 -2.28
C TRP A 286 9.49 -0.60 -0.90
N GLY A 287 10.18 -1.52 -0.23
CA GLY A 287 10.91 -1.28 1.00
C GLY A 287 12.32 -0.76 0.76
N ALA A 288 12.99 -1.26 -0.27
CA ALA A 288 14.38 -0.95 -0.60
C ALA A 288 14.63 -1.00 -2.11
N CYS A 289 15.59 -0.24 -2.59
CA CYS A 289 15.97 -0.18 -4.00
C CYS A 289 17.49 -0.23 -4.18
N VAL A 290 17.97 -1.12 -5.04
CA VAL A 290 19.40 -1.30 -5.36
C VAL A 290 19.60 -1.12 -6.85
N LEU A 291 20.59 -0.32 -7.25
CA LEU A 291 20.98 -0.19 -8.67
C LEU A 291 22.27 -0.96 -8.95
N LEU A 292 22.26 -1.80 -9.99
CA LEU A 292 23.42 -2.52 -10.48
C LEU A 292 24.14 -1.71 -11.56
N ALA A 293 24.88 -0.68 -11.16
CA ALA A 293 25.56 0.25 -12.05
C ALA A 293 26.88 -0.32 -12.58
N SER A 294 26.84 -1.07 -13.69
CA SER A 294 28.07 -1.47 -14.40
C SER A 294 28.06 -1.00 -15.86
N PRO A 295 29.21 -0.52 -16.38
CA PRO A 295 29.39 -0.28 -17.80
C PRO A 295 29.50 -1.58 -18.61
N GLU A 296 29.72 -2.73 -17.96
CA GLU A 296 29.89 -4.02 -18.62
C GLU A 296 28.53 -4.66 -18.90
N LEU A 297 28.40 -5.26 -20.08
CA LEU A 297 27.23 -6.03 -20.50
C LEU A 297 27.27 -7.48 -20.01
N ASP A 298 28.33 -7.90 -19.32
CA ASP A 298 28.40 -9.25 -18.78
C ASP A 298 27.37 -9.41 -17.67
N ALA A 299 26.35 -10.21 -17.95
CA ALA A 299 25.27 -10.46 -17.02
C ALA A 299 25.66 -11.48 -15.93
N SER A 300 26.80 -12.18 -16.03
CA SER A 300 27.14 -13.29 -15.13
C SER A 300 27.24 -12.87 -13.65
N TRP A 301 27.90 -11.74 -13.38
CA TRP A 301 27.99 -11.17 -12.03
C TRP A 301 26.64 -10.62 -11.56
N GLN A 302 25.83 -10.03 -12.46
CA GLN A 302 24.49 -9.50 -12.14
C GLN A 302 23.56 -10.63 -11.70
N HIS A 303 23.52 -11.74 -12.44
CA HIS A 303 22.70 -12.90 -12.07
C HIS A 303 23.12 -13.49 -10.72
N SER A 304 24.42 -13.64 -10.50
CA SER A 304 24.95 -14.15 -9.23
C SER A 304 24.55 -13.21 -8.08
N LEU A 305 24.73 -11.91 -8.25
CA LEU A 305 24.39 -10.91 -7.24
C LEU A 305 22.89 -10.81 -6.97
N ILE A 306 22.06 -10.89 -8.01
CA ILE A 306 20.59 -10.92 -7.88
C ILE A 306 20.17 -12.12 -7.05
N ALA A 307 20.73 -13.31 -7.31
CA ALA A 307 20.43 -14.51 -6.54
C ALA A 307 20.81 -14.37 -5.05
N GLU A 308 21.98 -13.79 -4.77
CA GLU A 308 22.44 -13.52 -3.39
C GLU A 308 21.56 -12.47 -2.67
N LEU A 309 21.11 -11.44 -3.39
CA LEU A 309 20.19 -10.44 -2.85
C LEU A 309 18.80 -11.03 -2.57
N GLU A 310 18.31 -11.90 -3.46
CA GLU A 310 17.02 -12.57 -3.32
C GLU A 310 17.01 -13.55 -2.15
N ASP A 311 18.07 -14.37 -2.00
CA ASP A 311 18.22 -15.30 -0.88
C ASP A 311 18.42 -14.57 0.46
N GLY A 312 19.19 -13.50 0.46
CA GLY A 312 19.49 -12.72 1.66
C GLY A 312 18.35 -11.80 2.13
N TRP A 313 17.40 -11.42 1.26
CA TRP A 313 16.32 -10.51 1.61
C TRP A 313 15.17 -11.22 2.33
N GLN A 314 15.19 -11.16 3.67
CA GLN A 314 14.21 -11.81 4.54
C GLN A 314 13.12 -10.86 5.08
N GLN A 315 12.96 -9.69 4.48
CA GLN A 315 12.03 -8.67 4.97
C GLN A 315 10.64 -8.80 4.33
N VAL A 316 9.65 -8.21 4.99
CA VAL A 316 8.25 -8.21 4.52
C VAL A 316 8.06 -7.30 3.31
N ASP A 317 8.75 -6.15 3.29
CA ASP A 317 8.62 -5.18 2.20
C ASP A 317 9.48 -5.57 0.99
N ARG A 318 9.07 -5.16 -0.22
CA ARG A 318 9.73 -5.53 -1.48
C ARG A 318 11.14 -4.92 -1.61
N LEU A 319 12.13 -5.73 -1.98
CA LEU A 319 13.41 -5.27 -2.51
C LEU A 319 13.33 -5.16 -4.04
N VAL A 320 13.65 -4.00 -4.58
CA VAL A 320 13.72 -3.75 -6.03
C VAL A 320 15.17 -3.67 -6.47
N VAL A 321 15.55 -4.47 -7.46
CA VAL A 321 16.86 -4.45 -8.10
C VAL A 321 16.73 -3.87 -9.50
N LEU A 322 17.33 -2.69 -9.71
CA LEU A 322 17.34 -1.98 -10.97
C LEU A 322 18.55 -2.40 -11.79
N VAL A 323 18.31 -2.87 -13.01
CA VAL A 323 19.33 -3.29 -13.97
C VAL A 323 19.36 -2.27 -15.11
N PRO A 324 20.49 -1.59 -15.35
CA PRO A 324 20.57 -0.50 -16.33
C PRO A 324 20.50 -0.98 -17.79
N HIS A 325 20.44 -2.29 -18.02
CA HIS A 325 20.38 -2.92 -19.34
C HIS A 325 18.98 -3.48 -19.60
N ARG A 326 18.54 -3.43 -20.86
CA ARG A 326 17.30 -4.06 -21.30
C ARG A 326 17.39 -5.58 -21.16
N SER A 327 16.25 -6.23 -20.94
CA SER A 327 16.16 -7.70 -20.92
C SER A 327 16.51 -8.35 -22.27
N ASP A 328 16.41 -7.60 -23.38
CA ASP A 328 16.74 -8.04 -24.75
C ASP A 328 18.19 -7.72 -25.17
N GLY A 329 18.99 -7.10 -24.29
CA GLY A 329 20.38 -6.74 -24.56
C GLY A 329 20.59 -5.58 -25.54
N GLN A 330 19.53 -4.87 -25.94
CA GLN A 330 19.66 -3.72 -26.84
C GLN A 330 20.18 -2.45 -26.13
N MET A 331 20.83 -1.57 -26.91
CA MET A 331 21.34 -0.28 -26.44
C MET A 331 20.21 0.68 -26.03
N LEU A 332 20.55 1.63 -25.14
CA LEU A 332 19.60 2.55 -24.51
C LEU A 332 19.21 3.72 -25.44
N SER A 333 17.92 4.03 -25.56
CA SER A 333 17.35 5.24 -26.19
C SER A 333 17.36 6.46 -25.25
N ASP A 334 17.02 7.65 -25.75
CA ASP A 334 16.94 8.89 -24.94
C ASP A 334 15.95 8.80 -23.76
N GLU A 335 14.81 8.14 -23.96
CA GLU A 335 13.84 7.83 -22.90
C GLU A 335 14.46 6.94 -21.81
N GLN A 336 15.34 6.01 -22.20
CA GLN A 336 16.06 5.16 -21.27
C GLN A 336 17.14 5.94 -20.50
N GLY A 337 17.65 7.04 -21.05
CA GLY A 337 18.46 8.00 -20.31
C GLY A 337 17.70 8.68 -19.17
N GLN A 338 16.40 8.95 -19.32
CA GLN A 338 15.55 9.47 -18.23
C GLN A 338 15.28 8.41 -17.17
N TRP A 339 14.93 7.18 -17.58
CA TRP A 339 14.74 6.05 -16.66
C TRP A 339 15.99 5.84 -15.81
N LEU A 340 17.18 5.91 -16.43
CA LEU A 340 18.45 5.70 -15.77
C LEU A 340 18.80 6.79 -14.75
N ARG A 341 18.51 8.05 -15.08
CA ARG A 341 18.64 9.17 -14.12
C ARG A 341 17.70 9.00 -12.93
N GLY A 342 16.46 8.56 -13.18
CA GLY A 342 15.49 8.23 -12.12
C GLY A 342 15.98 7.08 -11.24
N ALA A 343 16.39 5.97 -11.85
CA ALA A 343 16.95 4.80 -11.17
C ALA A 343 18.14 5.18 -10.28
N TYR A 344 19.05 6.02 -10.78
CA TYR A 344 20.18 6.54 -10.02
C TYR A 344 19.77 7.43 -8.86
N ALA A 345 18.81 8.33 -9.06
CA ALA A 345 18.31 9.21 -8.01
C ALA A 345 17.62 8.42 -6.89
N TRP A 346 16.83 7.41 -7.24
CA TRP A 346 15.95 6.67 -6.32
C TRP A 346 16.62 5.50 -5.62
N ALA A 347 17.72 4.97 -6.15
CA ALA A 347 18.44 3.86 -5.54
C ALA A 347 18.94 4.20 -4.13
N ASP A 348 18.65 3.34 -3.16
CA ASP A 348 19.15 3.47 -1.80
C ASP A 348 20.61 3.04 -1.72
N GLU A 349 20.98 1.98 -2.45
CA GLU A 349 22.35 1.50 -2.60
C GLU A 349 22.68 1.28 -4.08
N ILE A 350 23.94 1.45 -4.43
CA ILE A 350 24.48 1.28 -5.78
C ILE A 350 25.64 0.31 -5.71
N ILE A 351 25.58 -0.77 -6.49
CA ILE A 351 26.69 -1.69 -6.68
C ILE A 351 27.32 -1.39 -8.04
N SER A 352 28.63 -1.21 -8.07
CA SER A 352 29.39 -1.05 -9.32
C SER A 352 30.59 -1.97 -9.39
N THR A 353 30.90 -2.47 -10.59
CA THR A 353 32.10 -3.28 -10.82
C THR A 353 33.35 -2.44 -11.09
N ARG A 354 33.24 -1.11 -11.08
CA ARG A 354 34.36 -0.21 -11.39
C ARG A 354 34.35 1.04 -10.52
N ALA A 355 35.52 1.44 -10.03
CA ALA A 355 35.70 2.75 -9.43
C ALA A 355 35.58 3.87 -10.49
N PRO A 356 35.14 5.09 -10.10
CA PRO A 356 35.16 6.23 -11.00
C PRO A 356 36.58 6.46 -11.53
N ALA A 357 36.73 6.52 -12.85
CA ALA A 357 38.01 6.89 -13.45
C ALA A 357 38.16 8.42 -13.36
N PRO A 358 39.25 8.97 -12.80
CA PRO A 358 39.53 10.39 -12.94
C PRO A 358 39.83 10.65 -14.41
N ALA A 359 38.92 11.26 -15.16
CA ALA A 359 39.18 11.59 -16.56
C ALA A 359 40.08 12.84 -16.62
N PRO A 360 41.35 12.74 -17.07
CA PRO A 360 42.15 13.92 -17.33
C PRO A 360 41.83 14.39 -18.76
N GLY A 361 41.16 15.55 -18.89
CA GLY A 361 41.20 16.33 -20.14
C GLY A 361 40.38 15.87 -21.34
N ALA A 362 39.43 14.94 -21.21
CA ALA A 362 38.51 14.60 -22.31
C ALA A 362 37.32 15.58 -22.38
N LEU A 363 37.53 16.75 -22.98
CA LEU A 363 36.50 17.78 -23.19
C LEU A 363 35.38 17.36 -24.18
N HIS A 364 35.39 16.16 -24.75
CA HIS A 364 34.45 15.78 -25.84
C HIS A 364 33.98 14.31 -25.83
N THR A 365 34.10 13.57 -24.74
CA THR A 365 33.46 12.24 -24.63
C THR A 365 32.27 12.38 -23.67
N PRO A 366 31.03 12.05 -24.06
CA PRO A 366 29.92 12.05 -23.11
C PRO A 366 30.32 11.15 -21.95
N GLY A 367 30.43 11.73 -20.75
CA GLY A 367 30.83 11.02 -19.54
C GLY A 367 29.90 9.84 -19.25
N PRO A 368 30.28 8.92 -18.36
CA PRO A 368 29.34 7.90 -17.90
C PRO A 368 28.07 8.60 -17.40
N VAL A 369 26.90 7.99 -17.68
CA VAL A 369 25.58 8.56 -17.33
C VAL A 369 25.42 8.81 -15.82
N PHE A 370 26.36 8.33 -15.01
CA PHE A 370 26.35 8.40 -13.55
C PHE A 370 27.56 9.17 -13.01
N ASP A 371 27.30 10.19 -12.21
CA ASP A 371 28.30 10.79 -11.32
C ASP A 371 28.47 9.91 -10.07
N LEU A 372 29.14 8.78 -10.21
CA LEU A 372 29.43 7.85 -9.12
C LEU A 372 30.22 8.51 -7.98
N GLU A 373 30.93 9.62 -8.23
CA GLU A 373 31.65 10.35 -7.20
C GLU A 373 30.67 10.97 -6.19
N GLY A 374 29.58 11.56 -6.69
CA GLY A 374 28.49 12.12 -5.88
C GLY A 374 27.64 11.09 -5.10
N ALA A 375 27.83 9.78 -5.33
CA ALA A 375 27.11 8.72 -4.61
C ALA A 375 28.00 7.85 -3.71
N SER A 376 29.17 8.36 -3.31
CA SER A 376 30.11 7.62 -2.46
C SER A 376 29.49 7.13 -1.12
N ASP A 377 28.46 7.83 -0.62
CA ASP A 377 27.71 7.48 0.60
C ASP A 377 26.89 6.18 0.48
N ARG A 378 26.53 5.78 -0.74
CA ARG A 378 25.67 4.63 -1.06
C ARG A 378 26.27 3.68 -2.10
N LEU A 379 27.53 3.89 -2.45
CA LEU A 379 28.26 3.04 -3.40
C LEU A 379 28.92 1.87 -2.67
N ILE A 380 28.89 0.70 -3.31
CA ILE A 380 29.69 -0.47 -2.99
C ILE A 380 30.37 -0.92 -4.29
N LEU A 381 31.67 -1.19 -4.22
CA LEU A 381 32.42 -1.72 -5.35
C LEU A 381 32.49 -3.24 -5.26
N GLN A 382 32.06 -3.94 -6.30
CA GLN A 382 32.23 -5.39 -6.45
C GLN A 382 33.34 -5.65 -7.46
N VAL A 383 34.57 -5.90 -6.96
CA VAL A 383 35.76 -6.09 -7.81
C VAL A 383 36.53 -7.30 -7.30
N ALA A 384 36.59 -8.37 -8.08
CA ALA A 384 37.25 -9.62 -7.70
C ALA A 384 38.74 -9.42 -7.34
N THR A 385 39.44 -8.60 -8.12
CA THR A 385 40.85 -8.29 -7.92
C THR A 385 41.07 -6.77 -8.01
N PRO A 386 40.82 -6.01 -6.94
CA PRO A 386 40.93 -4.55 -6.97
C PRO A 386 42.40 -4.12 -7.07
N ASP A 387 42.71 -3.27 -8.03
CA ASP A 387 44.04 -2.68 -8.16
C ASP A 387 44.34 -1.69 -7.01
N GLU A 388 45.58 -1.20 -6.94
CA GLU A 388 45.98 -0.26 -5.88
C GLU A 388 45.24 1.08 -5.98
N ALA A 389 44.94 1.54 -7.21
CA ALA A 389 44.23 2.78 -7.45
C ALA A 389 42.79 2.72 -6.91
N THR A 390 42.07 1.63 -7.20
CA THR A 390 40.72 1.35 -6.70
C THR A 390 40.71 1.29 -5.17
N ARG A 391 41.66 0.56 -4.56
CA ARG A 391 41.78 0.46 -3.10
C ARG A 391 42.04 1.82 -2.46
N ARG A 392 42.93 2.64 -3.03
CA ARG A 392 43.25 3.98 -2.54
C ARG A 392 42.04 4.90 -2.66
N TRP A 393 41.37 4.92 -3.81
CA TRP A 393 40.19 5.73 -4.06
C TRP A 393 39.05 5.37 -3.09
N ALA A 394 38.77 4.07 -2.95
CA ALA A 394 37.73 3.56 -2.07
C ALA A 394 38.03 3.87 -0.60
N GLY A 395 39.29 3.68 -0.16
CA GLY A 395 39.73 4.00 1.19
C GLY A 395 39.61 5.49 1.54
N GLN A 396 39.94 6.39 0.61
CA GLN A 396 39.81 7.85 0.81
C GLN A 396 38.36 8.30 0.98
N ARG A 397 37.40 7.56 0.43
CA ARG A 397 35.96 7.89 0.43
C ARG A 397 35.13 6.98 1.33
N ALA A 398 35.78 6.06 2.06
CA ALA A 398 35.13 5.03 2.87
C ALA A 398 34.11 4.17 2.07
N VAL A 399 34.37 3.93 0.79
CA VAL A 399 33.55 3.05 -0.07
C VAL A 399 33.96 1.59 0.16
N PRO A 400 33.04 0.68 0.54
CA PRO A 400 33.36 -0.73 0.69
C PRO A 400 33.75 -1.38 -0.65
N VAL A 401 34.73 -2.28 -0.60
CA VAL A 401 35.16 -3.10 -1.74
C VAL A 401 34.92 -4.56 -1.41
N ALA A 402 33.97 -5.17 -2.11
CA ALA A 402 33.62 -6.59 -2.05
C ALA A 402 34.34 -7.37 -3.16
N GLN A 403 34.90 -8.52 -2.82
CA GLN A 403 35.60 -9.37 -3.80
C GLN A 403 34.64 -10.32 -4.51
N THR A 404 33.58 -10.76 -3.84
CA THR A 404 32.57 -11.66 -4.41
C THR A 404 31.19 -10.99 -4.49
N PRO A 405 30.29 -11.48 -5.36
CA PRO A 405 28.88 -11.06 -5.35
C PRO A 405 28.21 -11.25 -3.99
N ALA A 406 28.48 -12.36 -3.29
CA ALA A 406 27.95 -12.63 -1.96
C ALA A 406 28.39 -11.58 -0.93
N ASP A 407 29.68 -11.18 -0.94
CA ASP A 407 30.18 -10.11 -0.05
C ASP A 407 29.51 -8.76 -0.35
N ALA A 408 29.27 -8.46 -1.63
CA ALA A 408 28.60 -7.23 -2.06
C ALA A 408 27.13 -7.21 -1.62
N ALA A 409 26.42 -8.33 -1.81
CA ALA A 409 25.05 -8.50 -1.36
C ALA A 409 24.96 -8.35 0.16
N ALA A 410 25.82 -9.02 0.92
CA ALA A 410 25.86 -8.92 2.39
C ALA A 410 26.11 -7.47 2.85
N ALA A 411 27.01 -6.75 2.19
CA ALA A 411 27.27 -5.34 2.50
C ALA A 411 26.06 -4.43 2.22
N VAL A 412 25.38 -4.63 1.09
CA VAL A 412 24.13 -3.91 0.75
C VAL A 412 23.03 -4.23 1.75
N LEU A 413 22.73 -5.51 1.98
CA LEU A 413 21.66 -5.95 2.88
C LEU A 413 21.87 -5.43 4.30
N LYS A 414 23.12 -5.36 4.78
CA LYS A 414 23.45 -4.75 6.06
C LYS A 414 23.11 -3.26 6.13
N ARG A 415 23.29 -2.49 5.06
CA ARG A 415 22.97 -1.05 5.01
C ARG A 415 21.47 -0.79 4.82
N LEU A 416 20.83 -1.60 3.97
CA LEU A 416 19.39 -1.58 3.78
C LEU A 416 18.63 -2.00 5.04
N ASP A 417 19.23 -2.85 5.87
CA ASP A 417 18.62 -3.40 7.09
C ASP A 417 17.23 -3.98 6.74
N ARG A 418 16.15 -3.46 7.32
CA ARG A 418 14.78 -3.90 7.01
C ARG A 418 14.09 -3.15 5.86
N GLY A 419 14.78 -2.18 5.26
CA GLY A 419 14.17 -1.20 4.36
C GLY A 419 13.12 -0.32 5.06
N TRP A 420 12.26 0.30 4.26
CA TRP A 420 11.07 1.03 4.70
C TRP A 420 10.05 1.11 3.59
N ARG A 421 8.82 0.60 3.82
CA ARG A 421 7.73 0.66 2.83
C ARG A 421 7.48 2.08 2.34
N ARG A 422 7.62 2.27 1.03
CA ARG A 422 7.37 3.51 0.29
C ARG A 422 6.43 3.21 -0.87
N GLN A 423 5.57 4.17 -1.19
CA GLN A 423 4.58 4.10 -2.26
C GLN A 423 4.49 5.45 -2.97
N GLY A 424 4.03 5.48 -4.23
CA GLY A 424 3.88 6.74 -4.98
C GLY A 424 5.19 7.53 -5.07
N GLY A 425 5.16 8.82 -4.75
CA GLY A 425 6.33 9.70 -4.72
C GLY A 425 7.32 9.43 -3.58
N GLU A 426 6.90 8.75 -2.50
CA GLU A 426 7.80 8.40 -1.38
C GLU A 426 8.93 7.46 -1.83
N ARG A 427 8.70 6.70 -2.91
CA ARG A 427 9.71 5.83 -3.55
C ARG A 427 10.93 6.58 -4.04
N GLN A 428 10.76 7.87 -4.36
CA GLN A 428 11.83 8.75 -4.84
C GLN A 428 12.66 9.34 -3.69
N VAL A 429 12.21 9.12 -2.44
CA VAL A 429 12.93 9.50 -1.23
C VAL A 429 13.80 8.33 -0.77
N ARG A 430 15.12 8.55 -0.71
CA ARG A 430 16.12 7.58 -0.24
C ARG A 430 15.92 7.21 1.23
N LEU A 431 16.29 5.97 1.57
CA LEU A 431 16.15 5.40 2.91
C LEU A 431 16.72 6.26 4.06
N PRO A 432 17.87 6.94 3.96
CA PRO A 432 18.36 7.77 5.06
C PRO A 432 17.42 8.91 5.45
N VAL A 433 16.67 9.45 4.48
CA VAL A 433 15.65 10.48 4.70
C VAL A 433 14.33 9.85 5.15
N VAL A 434 13.90 8.74 4.54
CA VAL A 434 12.65 8.09 4.94
C VAL A 434 12.73 7.58 6.37
N ARG A 435 13.87 7.08 6.81
CA ARG A 435 14.09 6.68 8.21
C ARG A 435 14.00 7.89 9.14
N ASN A 436 14.27 9.11 8.68
CA ASN A 436 14.22 10.29 9.54
C ASN A 436 12.78 10.56 10.02
N TYR A 437 12.62 10.78 11.33
CA TYR A 437 11.29 11.00 11.90
C TYR A 437 10.61 12.30 11.44
N GLY A 438 11.39 13.38 11.25
CA GLY A 438 10.87 14.65 10.74
C GLY A 438 10.22 14.48 9.36
N TYR A 439 10.74 13.57 8.53
CA TYR A 439 10.14 13.22 7.25
C TYR A 439 8.76 12.58 7.43
N HIS A 440 8.63 11.62 8.35
CA HIS A 440 7.34 10.98 8.62
C HIS A 440 6.30 11.95 9.17
N GLN A 441 6.68 12.85 10.06
CA GLN A 441 5.74 13.85 10.57
C GLN A 441 5.25 14.80 9.48
N TRP A 442 6.17 15.30 8.65
CA TRP A 442 5.80 16.14 7.51
C TRP A 442 4.88 15.38 6.56
N ARG A 443 5.25 14.15 6.19
CA ARG A 443 4.43 13.29 5.32
C ARG A 443 3.04 13.04 5.91
N ASP A 444 2.96 12.73 7.20
CA ASP A 444 1.70 12.45 7.87
C ASP A 444 0.83 13.71 7.96
N ALA A 445 1.44 14.90 8.15
CA ALA A 445 0.74 16.19 8.08
C ALA A 445 0.20 16.49 6.67
N VAL A 446 1.00 16.23 5.63
CA VAL A 446 0.57 16.31 4.22
C VAL A 446 -0.66 15.41 3.98
N ARG A 447 -0.60 14.16 4.44
CA ARG A 447 -1.72 13.20 4.32
C ARG A 447 -2.95 13.61 5.13
N GLN A 448 -2.78 14.11 6.35
CA GLN A 448 -3.88 14.61 7.18
C GLN A 448 -4.59 15.81 6.55
N ALA A 449 -3.87 16.62 5.76
CA ALA A 449 -4.44 17.69 4.96
C ALA A 449 -5.14 17.20 3.67
N GLY A 450 -5.25 15.87 3.45
CA GLY A 450 -5.82 15.28 2.25
C GLY A 450 -4.91 15.42 1.01
N ARG A 451 -3.62 15.73 1.21
CA ARG A 451 -2.64 15.91 0.14
C ARG A 451 -1.77 14.65 -0.01
N LEU A 452 -1.13 14.51 -1.17
CA LEU A 452 -0.34 13.34 -1.53
C LEU A 452 1.04 13.76 -2.04
N LEU A 453 2.07 12.98 -1.71
CA LEU A 453 3.41 13.15 -2.29
C LEU A 453 3.46 12.45 -3.65
N ASP A 454 3.45 13.24 -4.71
CA ASP A 454 3.43 12.78 -6.11
C ASP A 454 4.84 12.39 -6.59
N ALA A 455 5.81 13.27 -6.33
CA ALA A 455 7.21 13.09 -6.65
C ALA A 455 8.11 13.78 -5.61
N ALA A 456 9.37 13.37 -5.52
CA ALA A 456 10.36 14.00 -4.66
C ALA A 456 11.76 13.91 -5.26
N THR A 457 12.51 15.01 -5.22
CA THR A 457 13.93 15.05 -5.54
C THR A 457 14.71 15.36 -4.27
N ILE A 458 15.77 14.60 -3.99
CA ILE A 458 16.66 14.90 -2.87
C ILE A 458 17.70 15.93 -3.33
N ASP A 459 17.66 17.10 -2.73
CA ASP A 459 18.61 18.17 -3.02
C ASP A 459 19.94 17.92 -2.31
N TRP A 460 19.88 17.53 -1.04
CA TRP A 460 21.05 17.12 -0.27
C TRP A 460 20.67 16.35 0.99
N THR A 461 21.64 15.61 1.53
CA THR A 461 21.55 14.92 2.82
C THR A 461 22.87 15.06 3.57
N HIS A 462 22.79 15.28 4.88
CA HIS A 462 23.93 15.14 5.77
C HIS A 462 23.81 13.85 6.56
N ALA A 463 24.80 12.97 6.46
CA ALA A 463 24.80 11.72 7.21
C ALA A 463 24.82 11.99 8.73
N ASN A 464 24.20 11.12 9.50
CA ASN A 464 24.33 11.14 10.95
C ASN A 464 25.57 10.33 11.37
N PRO A 465 26.63 10.94 11.94
CA PRO A 465 27.83 10.21 12.34
C PRO A 465 27.58 9.25 13.50
N ARG A 466 26.54 9.48 14.31
CA ARG A 466 26.16 8.59 15.43
C ARG A 466 25.30 7.42 14.96
N HIS A 467 24.53 7.62 13.89
CA HIS A 467 23.56 6.67 13.36
C HIS A 467 23.77 6.44 11.86
N PRO A 468 24.73 5.57 11.48
CA PRO A 468 24.99 5.25 10.08
C PRO A 468 23.73 4.77 9.36
N GLY A 469 23.43 5.36 8.20
CA GLY A 469 22.24 5.03 7.42
C GLY A 469 21.00 5.88 7.73
N GLU A 470 21.13 6.92 8.57
CA GLU A 470 20.13 7.97 8.79
C GLU A 470 20.69 9.35 8.42
N ALA A 471 19.84 10.23 7.89
CA ALA A 471 20.18 11.61 7.63
C ALA A 471 19.96 12.46 8.89
N SER A 472 20.99 13.19 9.35
CA SER A 472 20.86 14.17 10.44
C SER A 472 20.23 15.47 9.95
N TRP A 473 20.48 15.82 8.69
CA TRP A 473 19.80 16.89 7.98
C TRP A 473 19.51 16.46 6.54
N TRP A 474 18.45 17.00 5.96
CA TRP A 474 18.06 16.69 4.59
C TRP A 474 17.25 17.84 4.00
N ALA A 475 17.28 17.94 2.67
CA ALA A 475 16.35 18.74 1.92
C ALA A 475 15.80 17.94 0.74
N ILE A 476 14.50 18.06 0.52
CA ILE A 476 13.83 17.51 -0.65
C ILE A 476 12.99 18.60 -1.31
N THR A 477 12.98 18.59 -2.63
CA THR A 477 11.99 19.29 -3.43
C THR A 477 10.84 18.32 -3.67
N ALA A 478 9.71 18.55 -3.00
CA ALA A 478 8.54 17.69 -3.01
C ALA A 478 7.45 18.25 -3.94
N GLN A 479 6.90 17.40 -4.80
CA GLN A 479 5.70 17.71 -5.57
C GLN A 479 4.49 17.15 -4.83
N VAL A 480 3.66 18.04 -4.32
CA VAL A 480 2.51 17.73 -3.47
C VAL A 480 1.23 17.94 -4.26
N ARG A 481 0.44 16.88 -4.42
CA ARG A 481 -0.88 16.90 -5.06
C ARG A 481 -1.96 17.22 -4.03
N HIS A 482 -2.81 18.19 -4.32
CA HIS A 482 -3.92 18.64 -3.49
C HIS A 482 -5.24 17.93 -3.88
N PRO A 483 -6.29 17.99 -3.05
CA PRO A 483 -7.59 17.36 -3.35
C PRO A 483 -8.27 17.84 -4.64
N ASP A 484 -7.88 19.00 -5.16
CA ASP A 484 -8.35 19.59 -6.42
C ASP A 484 -7.43 19.27 -7.61
N ASP A 485 -6.55 18.27 -7.46
CA ASP A 485 -5.54 17.82 -8.43
C ASP A 485 -4.47 18.87 -8.80
N LEU A 486 -4.44 20.03 -8.12
CA LEU A 486 -3.32 20.95 -8.24
C LEU A 486 -2.05 20.29 -7.69
N VAL A 487 -0.95 20.33 -8.45
CA VAL A 487 0.37 19.91 -7.98
C VAL A 487 1.20 21.14 -7.67
N THR A 488 1.66 21.26 -6.43
CA THR A 488 2.56 22.33 -5.99
C THR A 488 3.94 21.78 -5.71
N GLU A 489 4.97 22.58 -5.97
CA GLU A 489 6.34 22.25 -5.60
C GLU A 489 6.70 22.95 -4.28
N GLU A 490 7.22 22.18 -3.32
CA GLU A 490 7.58 22.66 -1.99
C GLU A 490 9.02 22.21 -1.66
N LEU A 491 9.90 23.16 -1.30
CA LEU A 491 11.20 22.83 -0.72
C LEU A 491 11.01 22.53 0.77
N VAL A 492 11.31 21.29 1.15
CA VAL A 492 11.18 20.81 2.52
C VAL A 492 12.56 20.53 3.07
N VAL A 493 12.96 21.33 4.06
CA VAL A 493 14.20 21.12 4.78
C VAL A 493 13.87 20.53 6.15
N GLY A 494 14.45 19.38 6.45
CA GLY A 494 14.24 18.67 7.71
C GLY A 494 15.54 18.35 8.42
N ARG A 495 15.39 18.08 9.71
CA ARG A 495 16.47 17.65 10.61
C ARG A 495 16.01 16.40 11.35
N GLY A 496 16.95 15.55 11.76
CA GLY A 496 16.71 14.58 12.82
C GLY A 496 16.13 15.25 14.07
N ASP A 497 15.25 14.53 14.77
CA ASP A 497 14.60 15.05 15.95
C ASP A 497 15.63 15.46 17.01
N VAL A 498 15.39 16.63 17.59
CA VAL A 498 16.11 17.12 18.76
C VAL A 498 15.10 17.30 19.88
N LEU A 499 15.41 16.72 21.04
CA LEU A 499 14.70 17.01 22.28
C LEU A 499 15.38 18.20 22.92
N SER A 500 14.67 19.31 23.08
CA SER A 500 15.13 20.43 23.89
C SER A 500 14.54 20.40 25.27
N LEU A 501 15.38 20.70 26.24
CA LEU A 501 15.08 20.56 27.66
C LEU A 501 15.08 21.94 28.28
N ILE A 502 13.98 22.32 28.90
CA ILE A 502 13.86 23.59 29.63
C ILE A 502 13.96 23.26 31.12
N ALA A 503 15.12 23.49 31.70
CA ALA A 503 15.30 23.44 33.15
C ALA A 503 15.12 24.86 33.70
N PHE A 504 14.11 25.09 34.54
CA PHE A 504 13.81 26.42 35.07
C PHE A 504 13.36 26.38 36.53
N ARG A 505 13.69 27.43 37.28
CA ARG A 505 13.13 27.70 38.60
C ARG A 505 11.98 28.69 38.46
N ARG A 506 10.79 28.31 38.92
CA ARG A 506 9.57 29.14 38.83
C ARG A 506 9.57 30.23 39.89
N HIS A 507 9.15 31.44 39.49
CA HIS A 507 8.83 32.53 40.40
C HIS A 507 7.36 32.95 40.29
N PRO A 508 6.78 33.61 41.33
CA PRO A 508 5.41 34.11 41.29
C PRO A 508 5.13 35.06 40.12
N VAL A 509 6.12 35.91 39.81
CA VAL A 509 6.14 36.71 38.59
C VAL A 509 6.89 35.90 37.54
N TRP A 510 6.21 35.46 36.48
CA TRP A 510 6.79 34.50 35.54
C TRP A 510 8.05 35.01 34.84
N THR A 511 8.15 36.31 34.56
CA THR A 511 9.35 36.95 33.98
C THR A 511 10.56 36.87 34.91
N ASP A 512 10.33 36.64 36.19
CA ASP A 512 11.37 36.53 37.20
C ASP A 512 11.86 35.09 37.35
N SER A 513 11.22 34.14 36.67
CA SER A 513 11.69 32.75 36.61
C SER A 513 13.09 32.72 36.00
N GLU A 514 13.89 31.80 36.48
CA GLU A 514 15.25 31.60 36.03
C GLU A 514 15.33 30.34 35.17
N VAL A 515 16.06 30.40 34.07
CA VAL A 515 16.22 29.30 33.12
C VAL A 515 17.69 28.98 32.93
N VAL A 516 17.99 27.69 32.81
CA VAL A 516 19.34 27.19 32.56
C VAL A 516 19.57 27.11 31.06
N LEU A 517 20.63 27.74 30.58
CA LEU A 517 21.06 27.75 29.18
C LEU A 517 22.52 27.33 29.10
N LEU A 518 22.94 26.89 27.91
CA LEU A 518 24.32 26.52 27.62
C LEU A 518 24.89 27.46 26.57
N ARG A 519 26.14 27.86 26.73
CA ARG A 519 26.88 28.53 25.65
C ARG A 519 27.06 27.57 24.49
N HIS A 520 26.61 27.96 23.30
CA HIS A 520 26.83 27.14 22.12
C HIS A 520 28.33 27.01 21.85
N PRO A 521 28.86 25.80 21.61
CA PRO A 521 30.21 25.64 21.10
C PRO A 521 30.24 26.25 19.69
N ILE A 522 30.75 27.47 19.52
CA ILE A 522 30.91 28.03 18.18
C ILE A 522 32.11 27.33 17.53
N SER A 523 31.87 26.21 16.86
CA SER A 523 32.80 25.60 15.90
C SER A 523 32.33 25.82 14.45
N LEU A 524 31.71 26.97 14.17
CA LEU A 524 31.58 27.42 12.80
C LEU A 524 32.84 28.20 12.47
N GLY A 525 33.67 27.69 11.56
CA GLY A 525 34.82 28.42 10.97
C GLY A 525 34.42 29.66 10.17
N ALA A 526 33.19 30.15 10.35
CA ALA A 526 32.65 31.37 9.78
C ALA A 526 32.27 32.32 10.94
N PRO A 527 32.55 33.64 10.82
CA PRO A 527 32.11 34.60 11.81
C PRO A 527 30.59 34.47 12.01
N PRO A 528 30.08 34.61 13.26
CA PRO A 528 28.65 34.56 13.51
C PRO A 528 27.94 35.53 12.56
N PRO A 529 26.78 35.16 11.98
CA PRO A 529 26.07 35.98 11.00
C PRO A 529 25.53 37.31 11.57
N ILE A 530 25.82 37.61 12.84
CA ILE A 530 25.42 38.81 13.56
C ILE A 530 26.70 39.59 13.88
N ALA A 531 26.81 40.79 13.32
CA ALA A 531 28.01 41.63 13.18
C ALA A 531 28.70 42.09 14.49
N GLY A 532 29.26 41.16 15.27
CA GLY A 532 30.15 41.45 16.40
C GLY A 532 31.02 40.24 16.74
N PRO A 533 32.35 40.37 16.80
CA PRO A 533 33.28 39.26 17.07
C PRO A 533 33.21 38.67 18.49
N THR A 534 32.35 39.20 19.37
CA THR A 534 32.26 38.85 20.79
C THR A 534 30.96 38.19 21.22
N ARG A 535 29.94 38.14 20.34
CA ARG A 535 28.63 37.57 20.71
C ARG A 535 28.60 36.06 20.58
N PHE A 536 28.10 35.39 21.62
CA PHE A 536 27.87 33.95 21.60
C PHE A 536 26.38 33.62 21.77
N PRO A 537 25.86 32.64 21.02
CA PRO A 537 24.48 32.20 21.20
C PRO A 537 24.36 31.28 22.41
N LEU A 538 23.30 31.48 23.17
CA LEU A 538 22.81 30.58 24.21
C LEU A 538 21.82 29.59 23.60
N ARG A 539 21.94 28.32 23.98
CA ARG A 539 21.03 27.25 23.58
C ARG A 539 20.40 26.59 24.80
N LEU A 540 19.25 25.95 24.59
CA LEU A 540 18.75 24.98 25.56
C LEU A 540 19.66 23.73 25.56
N PRO A 541 19.70 22.99 26.67
CA PRO A 541 20.18 21.63 26.67
C PRO A 541 19.40 20.79 25.65
N THR A 542 20.11 19.92 24.93
CA THR A 542 19.55 19.14 23.82
C THR A 542 19.96 17.68 23.90
N ALA A 543 19.01 16.79 23.63
CA ALA A 543 19.28 15.40 23.32
C ALA A 543 19.00 15.16 21.84
N ASP A 544 19.89 14.44 21.17
CA ASP A 544 19.59 13.89 19.85
C ASP A 544 18.83 12.58 20.04
N PHE A 545 17.78 12.35 19.25
CA PHE A 545 17.07 11.07 19.31
C PHE A 545 17.91 9.97 18.66
N ASP A 546 18.16 8.89 19.41
CA ASP A 546 19.02 7.80 18.94
C ASP A 546 18.40 6.91 17.86
N SER A 547 17.08 6.89 17.70
CA SER A 547 16.44 6.26 16.54
C SER A 547 14.93 6.56 16.49
N PRO A 548 14.35 6.72 15.30
CA PRO A 548 12.89 6.70 15.08
C PRO A 548 12.22 5.42 15.56
N ARG A 549 12.96 4.33 15.81
CA ARG A 549 12.36 3.08 16.30
C ARG A 549 11.89 3.16 17.75
N HIS A 550 12.38 4.15 18.51
CA HIS A 550 12.01 4.37 19.91
C HIS A 550 10.78 5.27 20.08
N LEU A 551 9.99 5.49 19.02
CA LEU A 551 8.79 6.34 19.04
C LEU A 551 7.69 5.90 20.01
N ARG A 552 7.78 4.70 20.58
CA ARG A 552 6.88 4.23 21.63
C ARG A 552 7.37 4.52 23.05
N GLY A 553 8.58 5.06 23.22
CA GLY A 553 9.07 5.54 24.50
C GLY A 553 8.56 6.96 24.79
N GLU A 554 8.21 7.24 26.04
CA GLU A 554 7.91 8.60 26.48
C GLU A 554 9.17 9.46 26.32
N HIS A 555 9.06 10.66 25.76
CA HIS A 555 10.20 11.57 25.49
C HIS A 555 11.10 11.81 26.72
N GLN A 556 10.53 11.59 27.90
CA GLN A 556 11.20 11.67 29.19
C GLN A 556 12.39 10.73 29.30
N ASP A 557 12.34 9.55 28.66
CA ASP A 557 13.39 8.53 28.72
C ASP A 557 14.72 9.00 28.13
N GLN A 558 14.66 9.90 27.15
CA GLN A 558 15.86 10.51 26.56
C GLN A 558 16.25 11.82 27.24
N GLY A 559 15.30 12.52 27.86
CA GLY A 559 15.58 13.77 28.54
C GLY A 559 16.37 13.60 29.84
N VAL A 560 16.11 12.53 30.61
CA VAL A 560 16.84 12.28 31.87
C VAL A 560 18.35 12.09 31.64
N PRO A 561 18.81 11.18 30.73
CA PRO A 561 20.23 11.05 30.44
C PRO A 561 20.86 12.34 29.90
N ALA A 562 20.12 13.12 29.09
CA ALA A 562 20.63 14.37 28.54
C ALA A 562 20.79 15.46 29.60
N LEU A 563 19.87 15.58 30.58
CA LEU A 563 20.04 16.45 31.73
C LEU A 563 21.25 16.05 32.58
N ALA A 564 21.47 14.74 32.78
CA ALA A 564 22.64 14.25 33.50
C ALA A 564 23.94 14.57 32.75
N ASN A 565 23.97 14.39 31.42
CA ASN A 565 25.16 14.59 30.61
C ASN A 565 25.49 16.07 30.39
N GLU A 566 24.51 16.91 30.08
CA GLU A 566 24.76 18.32 29.75
C GLU A 566 24.71 19.24 30.97
N LEU A 567 23.91 18.92 32.00
CA LEU A 567 23.75 19.74 33.20
C LEU A 567 24.26 19.07 34.48
N GLY A 568 24.71 17.82 34.45
CA GLY A 568 25.07 17.09 35.67
C GLY A 568 23.89 16.86 36.62
N LEU A 569 22.65 16.95 36.14
CA LEU A 569 21.44 16.81 36.95
C LEU A 569 20.88 15.39 36.87
N VAL A 570 20.76 14.74 38.03
CA VAL A 570 20.06 13.45 38.16
C VAL A 570 18.65 13.73 38.65
N VAL A 571 17.65 13.45 37.80
CA VAL A 571 16.25 13.75 38.11
C VAL A 571 15.35 12.53 37.90
N ASP A 572 14.25 12.49 38.65
CA ASP A 572 13.18 11.51 38.42
C ASP A 572 12.48 11.79 37.07
N ARG A 573 12.30 10.73 36.27
CA ARG A 573 11.56 10.74 35.00
C ARG A 573 10.21 11.45 35.14
N ALA A 574 9.47 11.22 36.23
CA ALA A 574 8.13 11.77 36.44
C ALA A 574 8.10 13.30 36.58
N ARG A 575 9.24 13.94 36.89
CA ARG A 575 9.35 15.40 36.96
C ARG A 575 9.51 16.05 35.60
N LEU A 576 9.99 15.32 34.61
CA LEU A 576 10.15 15.81 33.26
C LEU A 576 8.81 15.76 32.54
N ARG A 577 8.32 16.89 32.04
CA ARG A 577 7.01 16.98 31.40
C ARG A 577 7.16 17.35 29.93
N SER A 578 6.44 16.66 29.05
CA SER A 578 6.40 17.03 27.63
C SER A 578 5.55 18.29 27.42
N LEU A 579 6.03 19.16 26.55
CA LEU A 579 5.30 20.32 26.05
C LEU A 579 4.86 20.01 24.61
N ASP A 580 3.64 20.38 24.23
CA ASP A 580 3.12 20.05 22.89
C ASP A 580 4.10 20.47 21.79
N ASN A 581 4.36 19.53 20.87
CA ASN A 581 5.28 19.74 19.76
C ASN A 581 4.78 20.87 18.86
N ARG A 582 5.64 21.85 18.60
CA ARG A 582 5.43 22.87 17.58
C ARG A 582 6.65 22.83 16.64
N PRO A 583 6.46 22.91 15.31
CA PRO A 583 7.59 23.06 14.40
C PRO A 583 8.41 24.30 14.79
N GLU A 584 9.74 24.20 14.76
CA GLU A 584 10.64 25.33 15.09
C GLU A 584 10.40 26.52 14.17
N SER A 585 10.06 26.22 12.93
CA SER A 585 9.72 27.16 11.89
C SER A 585 8.64 26.54 11.02
N ALA A 586 7.66 27.32 10.59
CA ALA A 586 6.68 26.87 9.60
C ALA A 586 7.33 26.51 8.25
N LEU A 587 8.57 26.95 8.02
CA LEU A 587 9.34 26.72 6.80
C LEU A 587 10.22 25.46 6.88
N LEU A 588 10.34 24.81 8.04
CA LEU A 588 11.18 23.63 8.23
C LEU A 588 10.33 22.44 8.68
N ALA A 589 10.55 21.28 8.07
CA ALA A 589 10.14 19.99 8.60
C ALA A 589 11.10 19.52 9.72
N ALA A 590 11.51 20.46 10.57
CA ALA A 590 12.31 20.23 11.76
C ALA A 590 11.41 20.48 12.97
N GLN A 591 10.96 19.40 13.60
CA GLN A 591 10.25 19.51 14.87
C GLN A 591 11.25 19.45 16.02
N ARG A 592 11.09 20.41 16.92
CA ARG A 592 11.74 20.42 18.23
C ARG A 592 10.76 19.86 19.23
N ARG A 593 11.04 18.65 19.68
CA ARG A 593 10.34 18.13 20.86
C ARG A 593 10.84 18.90 22.05
N THR A 594 9.94 19.27 22.93
CA THR A 594 10.29 20.06 24.10
C THR A 594 9.82 19.33 25.35
N CYS A 595 10.72 19.14 26.30
CA CYS A 595 10.36 18.79 27.66
C CYS A 595 10.80 19.89 28.61
N TYR A 596 10.10 20.05 29.71
CA TYR A 596 10.45 20.99 30.75
C TYR A 596 10.55 20.31 32.11
N LEU A 597 11.43 20.85 32.94
CA LEU A 597 11.71 20.44 34.30
C LEU A 597 11.67 21.69 35.18
N GLU A 598 10.80 21.67 36.18
CA GLU A 598 10.83 22.67 37.24
C GLU A 598 11.89 22.26 38.28
N LEU A 599 12.90 23.11 38.42
CA LEU A 599 14.02 22.96 39.34
C LEU A 599 13.58 23.32 40.75
N THR A 600 14.07 22.55 41.72
CA THR A 600 14.02 22.93 43.13
C THR A 600 15.00 24.08 43.40
N ASP A 601 14.81 24.77 44.52
CA ASP A 601 15.72 25.84 44.94
C ASP A 601 17.16 25.32 45.08
N ASP A 602 17.34 24.18 45.74
CA ASP A 602 18.65 23.56 45.94
C ASP A 602 19.34 23.19 44.61
N GLU A 603 18.60 22.62 43.65
CA GLU A 603 19.15 22.31 42.33
C GLU A 603 19.56 23.58 41.57
N CYS A 604 18.77 24.66 41.66
CA CYS A 604 19.08 25.92 41.00
C CYS A 604 20.33 26.58 41.59
N GLU A 605 20.45 26.61 42.91
CA GLU A 605 21.63 27.17 43.60
C GLU A 605 22.88 26.32 43.36
N ASP A 606 22.77 24.98 43.32
CA ASP A 606 23.87 24.09 42.95
C ASP A 606 24.37 24.35 41.51
N LEU A 607 23.46 24.55 40.55
CA LEU A 607 23.83 24.88 39.17
C LEU A 607 24.54 26.24 39.10
N LYS A 608 24.08 27.25 39.86
CA LYS A 608 24.74 28.56 39.94
C LYS A 608 26.14 28.45 40.55
N ALA A 609 26.31 27.72 41.64
CA ALA A 609 27.62 27.50 42.27
C ALA A 609 28.60 26.79 41.32
N ARG A 610 28.11 25.84 40.52
CA ARG A 610 28.91 25.16 39.47
C ARG A 610 29.29 26.08 38.31
N HIS A 611 28.44 27.05 37.97
CA HIS A 611 28.79 28.10 37.00
C HIS A 611 29.91 29.00 37.54
N GLU A 612 29.84 29.42 38.80
CA GLU A 612 30.83 30.31 39.44
C GLU A 612 32.21 29.65 39.63
N THR A 613 32.24 28.33 39.82
CA THR A 613 33.50 27.56 40.00
C THR A 613 34.18 27.19 38.69
N CYS A 614 33.48 27.22 37.57
CA CYS A 614 34.10 27.19 36.25
C CYS A 614 34.74 28.56 35.99
N ASP A 615 36.04 28.72 36.32
CA ASP A 615 36.84 29.91 36.00
C ASP A 615 36.46 30.40 34.60
N GLY A 616 35.87 31.60 34.51
CA GLY A 616 35.08 32.16 33.40
C GLY A 616 35.75 32.28 32.01
N THR A 617 36.76 31.46 31.74
CA THR A 617 37.13 31.03 30.40
C THR A 617 35.88 30.61 29.62
N ALA A 618 35.74 31.19 28.43
CA ALA A 618 34.65 30.99 27.49
C ALA A 618 34.63 29.57 26.90
N ALA A 619 34.62 28.55 27.76
CA ALA A 619 34.57 27.15 27.37
C ALA A 619 33.20 26.90 26.72
N ALA A 620 33.27 26.46 25.47
CA ALA A 620 32.15 25.87 24.74
C ALA A 620 31.35 24.90 25.63
N GLY A 621 30.03 25.09 25.72
CA GLY A 621 29.17 24.25 26.56
C GLY A 621 29.03 24.68 28.03
N ALA A 622 29.66 25.79 28.45
CA ALA A 622 29.47 26.34 29.79
C ALA A 622 27.98 26.65 30.04
N MET A 623 27.49 26.21 31.20
CA MET A 623 26.13 26.42 31.65
C MET A 623 25.97 27.80 32.29
N GLU A 624 24.86 28.48 32.06
CA GLU A 624 24.51 29.78 32.63
C GLU A 624 23.05 29.80 33.09
N VAL A 625 22.76 30.53 34.16
CA VAL A 625 21.40 30.71 34.68
C VAL A 625 20.97 32.15 34.44
N HIS A 626 19.86 32.34 33.74
CA HIS A 626 19.37 33.65 33.32
C HIS A 626 17.93 33.88 33.75
N ARG A 627 17.60 35.11 34.15
CA ARG A 627 16.22 35.52 34.38
C ARG A 627 15.51 35.74 33.05
N VAL A 628 14.25 35.32 32.93
CA VAL A 628 13.48 35.48 31.68
C VAL A 628 13.32 36.95 31.27
N ALA A 629 13.19 37.87 32.24
CA ALA A 629 13.15 39.31 32.00
C ALA A 629 14.44 39.84 31.31
N ASP A 630 15.60 39.29 31.67
CA ASP A 630 16.89 39.71 31.12
C ASP A 630 17.05 39.21 29.68
N LEU A 631 16.60 37.98 29.41
CA LEU A 631 16.52 37.42 28.06
C LEU A 631 15.61 38.25 27.14
N LEU A 632 14.44 38.70 27.65
CA LEU A 632 13.50 39.53 26.90
C LEU A 632 14.01 40.96 26.62
N SER A 633 14.75 41.54 27.57
CA SER A 633 15.26 42.91 27.45
C SER A 633 16.53 43.02 26.61
N SER A 634 17.09 41.88 26.16
CA SER A 634 18.39 41.80 25.47
C SER A 634 19.55 42.40 26.28
N ARG A 635 19.41 42.50 27.62
CA ARG A 635 20.44 43.03 28.53
C ARG A 635 21.30 41.91 29.12
N LEU A 636 21.72 40.98 28.28
CA LEU A 636 22.50 39.85 28.77
C LEU A 636 23.95 40.27 29.04
N PRO A 637 24.58 39.75 30.11
CA PRO A 637 26.00 39.95 30.36
C PRO A 637 26.84 39.39 29.21
N GLY A 638 27.98 40.04 28.93
CA GLY A 638 29.04 39.46 28.12
C GLY A 638 28.68 39.13 26.68
N ASP A 639 27.85 39.95 26.01
CA ASP A 639 27.52 39.79 24.59
C ASP A 639 26.70 38.51 24.24
N ALA A 640 26.07 37.86 25.22
CA ALA A 640 25.23 36.69 24.98
C ALA A 640 23.96 37.02 24.16
N LEU A 641 23.52 36.07 23.33
CA LEU A 641 22.30 36.17 22.53
C LEU A 641 21.45 34.92 22.69
N VAL A 642 20.14 35.07 22.84
CA VAL A 642 19.18 33.96 22.73
C VAL A 642 18.34 34.15 21.48
N ASP A 643 18.13 33.09 20.70
CA ASP A 643 17.27 33.18 19.52
C ASP A 643 15.78 33.22 19.92
N TRP A 644 14.96 33.84 19.07
CA TRP A 644 13.53 34.03 19.33
C TRP A 644 12.75 32.72 19.44
N ALA A 645 13.17 31.64 18.76
CA ALA A 645 12.49 30.35 18.85
C ALA A 645 12.74 29.71 20.22
N THR A 646 13.99 29.75 20.70
CA THR A 646 14.34 29.32 22.06
C THR A 646 13.60 30.15 23.11
N LEU A 647 13.55 31.48 22.97
CA LEU A 647 12.81 32.34 23.90
C LEU A 647 11.31 32.02 23.93
N GLY A 648 10.68 31.84 22.76
CA GLY A 648 9.26 31.47 22.68
C GLY A 648 8.94 30.13 23.35
N VAL A 649 9.85 29.15 23.22
CA VAL A 649 9.72 27.84 23.87
C VAL A 649 9.88 27.96 25.39
N ILE A 650 10.84 28.75 25.88
CA ILE A 650 11.00 29.06 27.32
C ILE A 650 9.74 29.72 27.86
N MET A 651 9.25 30.77 27.22
CA MET A 651 8.03 31.49 27.62
C MET A 651 6.84 30.54 27.76
N ARG A 652 6.65 29.63 26.81
CA ARG A 652 5.54 28.67 26.86
C ARG A 652 5.61 27.72 28.06
N ALA A 653 6.81 27.36 28.52
CA ALA A 653 6.97 26.51 29.70
C ALA A 653 6.81 27.27 31.02
N VAL A 654 7.27 28.52 31.09
CA VAL A 654 7.29 29.31 32.34
C VAL A 654 5.98 30.07 32.60
N VAL A 655 5.27 30.49 31.55
CA VAL A 655 4.00 31.22 31.69
C VAL A 655 2.94 30.31 32.34
N PRO A 656 2.22 30.77 33.38
CA PRO A 656 1.14 30.00 34.00
C PRO A 656 0.08 29.62 32.95
N THR A 657 -0.34 28.36 32.96
CA THR A 657 -1.42 27.85 32.10
C THR A 657 -2.77 27.95 32.77
#